data_AF-A0A7R9QLM9-F1
#
_entry.id   AF-A0A7R9QLM9-F1
#
_cell.length_a   1.000
_cell.length_b   1.000
_cell.length_c   1.000
_cell.angle_alpha   90.00
_cell.angle_beta   90.00
_cell.angle_gamma   90.00
#
_symmetry.space_group_name_H-M   'P 1'
#
loop_
_entity.id
_entity.type
_entity.pdbx_description
1 polymer ?
#
loop_
_entity_poly.entity_id
_entity_poly.type
_entity_poly.pdbx_seq_one_letter_code
_entity_poly.pdbx_strand_id
1 'polypeptide(L)'
;MSNKKFTVLFVPFPFEGQVYGSVGMAEILRDTGRYNCVFAVNGVWKALLESMGFDVKLMESVVFNDAIKDSPDSSLMDPKNTKTFVKPLEPTSRLHTLFLKYFIREAKETDPYLKTIIGDLKPDLIILDHFINYPSIVKSGIPWIFSCNDSALSLDLGYPDKRLPPSYLGLPTNTETEVKEKYRQQLWERNIDLWYKYRDELMAIGCPPLYEFQYWSPSPYVWKALLESMGFDVKLMESVVFNDAIKDSPDSSLMDPKNTKTFVKPLEPTSRLHTLFLKYFIREAKETDPYLKTIIGDLKPDLIILDHFINYPSIVKSGIPWIFSCNDSALSLDLGYPDKRLPPSYLGLPTNTEREMKEKYRQQLWERNIDLWYKYRDELMAIGCPPLYEFQYWSPSPYANFYLVPKELDYTDVRPLPDTFHGFDCYKSSGNEDLIEIPDNLKNRDVELMKRLVAILSKSKHRFIVSKGYRHTEYELADNMWGERSVPSHKVLPIIDLIITSGHNNNVSETMYFGKPMIVMPVWLDQLDAAQRVAEKGLGVRLNPYECSENELLDSIDSVLNDKILAQKLAKGQVHGSVGMAEILRDTGRYNCVFAVNGVWKALLESKGFDVKLMESVDFNDAIKDSLDSSLMDPKNTKTFAKSLEPTSRINTLFLKYFIREAKETDPYVKTIIEDLKPDLIISDHFINYPSIVKSGIPWIFSWNDSALSLDLGYPDKRLPPSYLGLPTNTEREMKEKYRQQLWERNIDLWYKYRDELMAIGCPPLYEFQYWSPSPYANFYLAPKELDYTDIRPLPDTFHGFDCFKRSGSEDTLEIPDNLKNRDVELMKRLVAILSKSKHRFIVSKGLKHNEYELADNMWGNHKPFNAPKRR
;
A
#
# COMPACT_ATOMS: atom_id res chain seq x y z
N MET A 1 25.24 28.26 3.07
CA MET A 1 25.50 26.82 2.77
C MET A 1 26.85 26.76 2.07
N SER A 2 27.75 25.87 2.49
CA SER A 2 29.16 25.90 2.05
C SER A 2 29.27 25.70 0.53
N ASN A 3 30.14 26.47 -0.13
CA ASN A 3 30.51 26.32 -1.55
C ASN A 3 31.28 25.01 -1.87
N LYS A 4 31.22 23.99 -1.00
CA LYS A 4 31.94 22.73 -1.13
C LYS A 4 31.13 21.78 -2.02
N LYS A 5 31.71 21.37 -3.16
CA LYS A 5 31.13 20.34 -4.04
C LYS A 5 31.17 18.97 -3.35
N PHE A 6 30.13 18.17 -3.56
CA PHE A 6 30.01 16.81 -3.03
C PHE A 6 30.97 15.88 -3.78
N THR A 7 31.92 15.26 -3.09
CA THR A 7 33.01 14.49 -3.70
C THR A 7 32.63 13.03 -3.87
N VAL A 8 32.67 12.55 -5.12
CA VAL A 8 32.38 11.16 -5.49
C VAL A 8 33.67 10.50 -5.97
N LEU A 9 34.09 9.42 -5.30
CA LEU A 9 35.25 8.63 -5.68
C LEU A 9 34.81 7.43 -6.52
N PHE A 10 35.22 7.39 -7.79
CA PHE A 10 35.05 6.24 -8.68
C PHE A 10 36.24 5.29 -8.54
N VAL A 11 35.95 4.01 -8.33
CA VAL A 11 36.94 2.93 -8.20
C VAL A 11 36.59 1.82 -9.20
N PRO A 12 36.86 2.02 -10.51
CA PRO A 12 36.66 0.99 -11.52
C PRO A 12 37.80 -0.02 -11.52
N PHE A 13 37.46 -1.26 -11.87
CA PHE A 13 38.45 -2.25 -12.28
C PHE A 13 39.22 -1.72 -13.49
N PRO A 14 40.54 -1.92 -13.60
CA PRO A 14 41.40 -1.23 -14.57
C PRO A 14 41.28 -1.79 -16.01
N PHE A 15 40.09 -2.24 -16.40
CA PHE A 15 39.75 -2.72 -17.74
C PHE A 15 38.91 -1.68 -18.47
N GLU A 16 39.03 -1.68 -19.80
CA GLU A 16 38.44 -0.67 -20.68
C GLU A 16 36.93 -0.50 -20.48
N GLY A 17 36.17 -1.59 -20.37
CA GLY A 17 34.73 -1.55 -20.19
C GLY A 17 34.28 -0.88 -18.88
N GLN A 18 34.93 -1.23 -17.77
CA GLN A 18 34.60 -0.72 -16.44
C GLN A 18 34.97 0.76 -16.31
N VAL A 19 36.15 1.15 -16.81
CA VAL A 19 36.59 2.55 -16.79
C VAL A 19 35.63 3.43 -17.61
N TYR A 20 35.27 3.04 -18.84
CA TYR A 20 34.34 3.84 -19.65
C TYR A 20 32.92 3.89 -19.08
N GLY A 21 32.42 2.78 -18.51
CA GLY A 21 31.13 2.79 -17.83
C GLY A 21 31.12 3.76 -16.64
N SER A 22 32.21 3.79 -15.87
CA SER A 22 32.40 4.75 -14.77
C SER A 22 32.53 6.19 -15.25
N VAL A 23 33.19 6.44 -16.39
CA VAL A 23 33.26 7.77 -17.03
C VAL A 23 31.88 8.29 -17.40
N GLY A 24 31.03 7.48 -18.03
CA GLY A 24 29.67 7.92 -18.40
C GLY A 24 28.85 8.37 -17.18
N MET A 25 28.94 7.64 -16.07
CA MET A 25 28.31 8.05 -14.81
C MET A 25 28.91 9.35 -14.25
N ALA A 26 30.24 9.48 -14.29
CA ALA A 26 30.94 10.65 -13.80
C ALA A 26 30.63 11.93 -14.61
N GLU A 27 30.46 11.82 -15.93
CA GLU A 27 30.06 12.95 -16.78
C GLU A 27 28.67 13.46 -16.43
N ILE A 28 27.69 12.55 -16.30
CA ILE A 28 26.32 12.89 -15.88
C ILE A 28 26.31 13.63 -14.53
N LEU A 29 27.08 13.13 -13.55
CA LEU A 29 27.17 13.76 -12.23
C LEU A 29 27.87 15.13 -12.32
N ARG A 30 28.99 15.23 -13.04
CA ARG A 30 29.74 16.48 -13.22
C ARG A 30 28.88 17.56 -13.87
N ASP A 31 28.08 17.22 -14.87
CA ASP A 31 27.24 18.16 -15.63
C ASP A 31 26.15 18.83 -14.79
N THR A 32 25.79 18.24 -13.64
CA THR A 32 24.89 18.89 -12.67
C THR A 32 25.54 20.09 -11.97
N GLY A 33 26.87 20.23 -12.04
CA GLY A 33 27.65 21.27 -11.36
C GLY A 33 27.81 21.07 -9.84
N ARG A 34 27.15 20.06 -9.25
CA ARG A 34 27.10 19.83 -7.79
C ARG A 34 28.19 18.90 -7.27
N TYR A 35 28.72 18.04 -8.14
CA TYR A 35 29.64 16.97 -7.75
C TYR A 35 31.08 17.24 -8.18
N ASN A 36 32.02 16.78 -7.36
CA ASN A 36 33.44 16.67 -7.70
C ASN A 36 33.77 15.18 -7.92
N CYS A 37 33.96 14.77 -9.17
CA CYS A 37 34.20 13.37 -9.53
C CYS A 37 35.70 13.09 -9.60
N VAL A 38 36.17 12.18 -8.75
CA VAL A 38 37.58 11.77 -8.64
C VAL A 38 37.70 10.29 -8.96
N PHE A 39 38.69 9.89 -9.74
CA PHE A 39 38.94 8.48 -10.09
C PHE A 39 40.15 7.94 -9.32
N ALA A 40 40.02 6.75 -8.73
CA ALA A 40 41.16 5.93 -8.32
C ALA A 40 41.42 4.89 -9.40
N VAL A 41 42.53 5.02 -10.13
CA VAL A 41 42.90 4.15 -11.26
C VAL A 41 44.42 3.95 -11.33
N ASN A 42 44.86 2.99 -12.14
CA ASN A 42 46.28 2.83 -12.42
C ASN A 42 46.82 3.89 -13.41
N GLY A 43 48.15 3.91 -13.54
CA GLY A 43 48.86 4.89 -14.37
C GLY A 43 48.48 4.89 -15.86
N VAL A 44 47.90 3.80 -16.37
CA VAL A 44 47.51 3.67 -17.80
C VAL A 44 46.34 4.60 -18.12
N TRP A 45 45.38 4.72 -17.21
CA TRP A 45 44.15 5.49 -17.43
C TRP A 45 44.26 6.96 -17.07
N LYS A 46 45.34 7.36 -16.37
CA LYS A 46 45.53 8.72 -15.85
C LYS A 46 45.43 9.79 -16.93
N ALA A 47 46.24 9.69 -17.99
CA ALA A 47 46.31 10.71 -19.02
C ALA A 47 44.95 10.89 -19.75
N LEU A 48 44.22 9.80 -19.95
CA LEU A 48 42.89 9.84 -20.57
C LEU A 48 41.89 10.57 -19.67
N LEU A 49 41.76 10.16 -18.41
CA LEU A 49 40.79 10.75 -17.48
C LEU A 49 41.09 12.22 -17.17
N GLU A 50 42.37 12.59 -17.04
CA GLU A 50 42.78 13.99 -16.88
C GLU A 50 42.46 14.83 -18.12
N SER A 51 42.63 14.27 -19.33
CA SER A 51 42.25 14.97 -20.58
C SER A 51 40.74 15.20 -20.69
N MET A 52 39.94 14.37 -20.03
CA MET A 52 38.48 14.52 -19.93
C MET A 52 38.07 15.46 -18.79
N GLY A 53 39.02 16.01 -18.03
CA GLY A 53 38.78 16.97 -16.96
C GLY A 53 38.38 16.35 -15.61
N PHE A 54 38.75 15.09 -15.35
CA PHE A 54 38.56 14.45 -14.05
C PHE A 54 39.83 14.48 -13.20
N ASP A 55 39.66 14.58 -11.89
CA ASP A 55 40.76 14.42 -10.93
C ASP A 55 41.12 12.92 -10.81
N VAL A 56 42.41 12.60 -10.84
CA VAL A 56 42.89 11.21 -10.77
C VAL A 56 43.80 10.99 -9.56
N LYS A 57 43.53 9.93 -8.82
CA LYS A 57 44.37 9.35 -7.77
C LYS A 57 44.94 8.02 -8.29
N LEU A 58 46.25 7.86 -8.16
CA LEU A 58 46.93 6.68 -8.66
C LEU A 58 46.88 5.54 -7.64
N MET A 59 46.53 4.37 -8.12
CA MET A 59 46.69 3.09 -7.42
C MET A 59 47.50 2.13 -8.30
N GLU A 60 48.36 1.31 -7.70
CA GLU A 60 49.00 0.25 -8.47
C GLU A 60 48.03 -0.91 -8.66
N SER A 61 47.98 -1.47 -9.86
CA SER A 61 47.19 -2.67 -10.16
C SER A 61 48.11 -3.85 -10.40
N VAL A 62 47.61 -5.03 -10.05
CA VAL A 62 48.32 -6.28 -10.32
C VAL A 62 48.25 -6.56 -11.82
N VAL A 63 49.43 -6.74 -12.45
CA VAL A 63 49.53 -7.15 -13.86
C VAL A 63 48.93 -8.55 -14.00
N PHE A 64 47.87 -8.68 -14.81
CA PHE A 64 47.12 -9.93 -14.96
C PHE A 64 48.03 -11.15 -15.23
N ASN A 65 48.95 -11.04 -16.19
CA ASN A 65 49.87 -12.13 -16.54
C ASN A 65 50.78 -12.54 -15.36
N ASP A 66 51.22 -11.59 -14.53
CA ASP A 66 51.99 -11.89 -13.32
C ASP A 66 51.13 -12.48 -12.21
N ALA A 67 49.85 -12.10 -12.14
CA ALA A 67 48.92 -12.62 -11.16
C ALA A 67 48.65 -14.11 -11.36
N ILE A 68 48.65 -14.56 -12.62
CA ILE A 68 48.28 -15.91 -13.01
C ILE A 68 49.46 -16.83 -13.33
N LYS A 69 50.70 -16.31 -13.43
CA LYS A 69 51.86 -17.07 -13.95
C LYS A 69 52.14 -18.39 -13.22
N ASP A 70 51.89 -18.43 -11.91
CA ASP A 70 52.12 -19.61 -11.07
C ASP A 70 50.93 -20.59 -11.05
N SER A 71 49.84 -20.24 -11.75
CA SER A 71 48.67 -21.12 -11.86
C SER A 71 48.94 -22.26 -12.84
N PRO A 72 48.56 -23.51 -12.51
CA PRO A 72 48.58 -24.61 -13.47
C PRO A 72 47.66 -24.37 -14.68
N ASP A 73 46.74 -23.40 -14.57
CA ASP A 73 45.77 -23.02 -15.59
C ASP A 73 46.22 -21.80 -16.43
N SER A 74 47.40 -21.22 -16.16
CA SER A 74 47.93 -20.04 -16.88
C SER A 74 48.04 -20.24 -18.39
N SER A 75 48.34 -21.46 -18.82
CA SER A 75 48.40 -21.86 -20.23
C SER A 75 47.08 -21.67 -20.99
N LEU A 76 45.93 -21.59 -20.31
CA LEU A 76 44.64 -21.31 -20.93
C LEU A 76 44.61 -19.91 -21.58
N MET A 77 45.41 -18.96 -21.07
CA MET A 77 45.46 -17.59 -21.61
C MET A 77 46.31 -17.44 -22.88
N ASP A 78 46.93 -18.51 -23.38
CA ASP A 78 47.60 -18.48 -24.69
C ASP A 78 46.55 -18.27 -25.79
N PRO A 79 46.67 -17.24 -26.66
CA PRO A 79 45.76 -17.02 -27.78
C PRO A 79 45.54 -18.24 -28.67
N LYS A 80 46.50 -19.17 -28.75
CA LYS A 80 46.38 -20.44 -29.49
C LYS A 80 45.37 -21.40 -28.87
N ASN A 81 45.13 -21.29 -27.57
CA ASN A 81 44.20 -22.11 -26.81
C ASN A 81 42.77 -21.56 -26.82
N THR A 82 42.52 -20.37 -27.41
CA THR A 82 41.20 -19.72 -27.44
C THR A 82 40.09 -20.55 -28.10
N LYS A 83 40.44 -21.46 -29.02
CA LYS A 83 39.49 -22.38 -29.66
C LYS A 83 38.94 -23.45 -28.71
N THR A 84 39.58 -23.68 -27.56
CA THR A 84 39.14 -24.68 -26.58
C THR A 84 37.99 -24.21 -25.69
N PHE A 85 37.65 -22.92 -25.71
CA PHE A 85 36.58 -22.33 -24.90
C PHE A 85 35.18 -22.47 -25.50
N VAL A 86 35.04 -23.06 -26.69
CA VAL A 86 33.75 -23.14 -27.41
C VAL A 86 32.95 -24.42 -27.07
N LYS A 87 33.53 -25.36 -26.32
CA LYS A 87 32.94 -26.57 -25.68
C LYS A 87 34.13 -27.53 -25.39
N PRO A 88 34.43 -27.96 -24.15
CA PRO A 88 33.52 -28.23 -23.03
C PRO A 88 33.71 -27.30 -21.80
N LEU A 89 32.93 -27.54 -20.73
CA LEU A 89 32.90 -26.69 -19.52
C LEU A 89 34.15 -26.70 -18.65
N GLU A 90 34.97 -27.74 -18.73
CA GLU A 90 36.15 -27.89 -17.85
C GLU A 90 37.23 -26.81 -18.09
N PRO A 91 37.60 -26.46 -19.33
CA PRO A 91 38.41 -25.26 -19.60
C PRO A 91 37.79 -23.96 -19.05
N THR A 92 36.46 -23.84 -19.05
CA THR A 92 35.74 -22.63 -18.65
C THR A 92 35.65 -22.48 -17.12
N SER A 93 35.46 -23.59 -16.40
CA SER A 93 35.48 -23.60 -14.93
C SER A 93 36.88 -23.30 -14.37
N ARG A 94 37.94 -23.82 -15.01
CA ARG A 94 39.34 -23.49 -14.72
C ARG A 94 39.64 -22.02 -14.94
N LEU A 95 39.14 -21.46 -16.05
CA LEU A 95 39.28 -20.05 -16.37
C LEU A 95 38.56 -19.16 -15.34
N HIS A 96 37.35 -19.53 -14.91
CA HIS A 96 36.62 -18.82 -13.87
C HIS A 96 37.41 -18.80 -12.54
N THR A 97 37.95 -19.94 -12.10
CA THR A 97 38.83 -20.01 -10.92
C THR A 97 40.07 -19.12 -11.07
N LEU A 98 40.65 -19.06 -12.27
CA LEU A 98 41.80 -18.20 -12.57
C LEU A 98 41.47 -16.72 -12.39
N PHE A 99 40.33 -16.27 -12.91
CA PHE A 99 39.85 -14.91 -12.74
C PHE A 99 39.49 -14.57 -11.29
N LEU A 100 38.82 -15.47 -10.56
CA LEU A 100 38.54 -15.26 -9.12
C LEU A 100 39.83 -15.08 -8.31
N LYS A 101 40.86 -15.89 -8.56
CA LYS A 101 42.19 -15.71 -7.93
C LYS A 101 42.80 -14.36 -8.28
N TYR A 102 42.68 -13.94 -9.53
CA TYR A 102 43.16 -12.63 -9.95
C TYR A 102 42.42 -11.50 -9.22
N PHE A 103 41.09 -11.52 -9.23
CA PHE A 103 40.29 -10.49 -8.55
C PHE A 103 40.64 -10.39 -7.07
N ILE A 104 40.70 -11.52 -6.35
CA ILE A 104 41.07 -11.56 -4.92
C ILE A 104 42.46 -10.98 -4.69
N ARG A 105 43.42 -11.32 -5.55
CA ARG A 105 44.79 -10.80 -5.45
C ARG A 105 44.87 -9.31 -5.76
N GLU A 106 44.19 -8.88 -6.81
CA GLU A 106 44.08 -7.47 -7.19
C GLU A 106 43.51 -6.66 -6.04
N ALA A 107 42.39 -7.12 -5.46
CA ALA A 107 41.76 -6.39 -4.37
C ALA A 107 42.69 -6.23 -3.18
N LYS A 108 43.41 -7.30 -2.80
CA LYS A 108 44.35 -7.30 -1.68
C LYS A 108 45.55 -6.40 -1.89
N GLU A 109 46.18 -6.46 -3.06
CA GLU A 109 47.41 -5.69 -3.33
C GLU A 109 47.09 -4.21 -3.59
N THR A 110 45.90 -3.89 -4.07
CA THR A 110 45.45 -2.51 -4.36
C THR A 110 44.81 -1.83 -3.14
N ASP A 111 44.22 -2.59 -2.20
CA ASP A 111 43.53 -2.05 -1.01
C ASP A 111 44.34 -1.05 -0.17
N PRO A 112 45.66 -1.22 0.05
CA PRO A 112 46.47 -0.25 0.79
C PRO A 112 46.48 1.15 0.15
N TYR A 113 46.50 1.21 -1.19
CA TYR A 113 46.42 2.48 -1.93
C TYR A 113 45.06 3.12 -1.77
N LEU A 114 43.99 2.33 -1.91
CA LEU A 114 42.61 2.81 -1.70
C LEU A 114 42.39 3.32 -0.29
N LYS A 115 42.94 2.64 0.72
CA LYS A 115 42.91 3.10 2.12
C LYS A 115 43.54 4.48 2.28
N THR A 116 44.71 4.72 1.67
CA THR A 116 45.37 6.04 1.70
C THR A 116 44.55 7.08 0.94
N ILE A 117 44.09 6.75 -0.27
CA ILE A 117 43.26 7.66 -1.09
C ILE A 117 41.99 8.07 -0.35
N ILE A 118 41.27 7.12 0.26
CA ILE A 118 40.08 7.37 1.04
C ILE A 118 40.39 8.24 2.26
N GLY A 119 41.50 7.96 2.96
CA GLY A 119 41.93 8.75 4.12
C GLY A 119 42.28 10.20 3.80
N ASP A 120 42.92 10.43 2.65
CA ASP A 120 43.36 11.75 2.19
C ASP A 120 42.22 12.55 1.55
N LEU A 121 41.47 11.90 0.65
CA LEU A 121 40.39 12.54 -0.11
C LEU A 121 39.14 12.77 0.75
N LYS A 122 38.84 11.83 1.66
CA LYS A 122 37.61 11.79 2.47
C LYS A 122 36.36 12.01 1.59
N PRO A 123 36.11 11.12 0.62
CA PRO A 123 34.97 11.27 -0.30
C PRO A 123 33.64 11.20 0.45
N ASP A 124 32.61 11.82 -0.11
CA ASP A 124 31.24 11.80 0.42
C ASP A 124 30.47 10.56 -0.08
N LEU A 125 30.89 9.97 -1.21
CA LEU A 125 30.35 8.74 -1.81
C LEU A 125 31.45 7.99 -2.55
N ILE A 126 31.44 6.66 -2.50
CA ILE A 126 32.32 5.79 -3.31
C ILE A 126 31.47 4.99 -4.30
N ILE A 127 31.83 5.02 -5.59
CA ILE A 127 31.25 4.13 -6.62
C ILE A 127 32.30 3.07 -6.94
N LEU A 128 32.03 1.85 -6.50
CA LEU A 128 32.88 0.68 -6.72
C LEU A 128 32.37 -0.09 -7.95
N ASP A 129 33.17 -0.17 -9.01
CA ASP A 129 32.86 -0.95 -10.21
C ASP A 129 33.90 -2.06 -10.37
N HIS A 130 33.70 -3.14 -9.60
CA HIS A 130 34.65 -4.24 -9.45
C HIS A 130 33.92 -5.58 -9.38
N PHE A 131 34.65 -6.71 -9.40
CA PHE A 131 34.07 -8.05 -9.31
C PHE A 131 33.94 -8.58 -7.87
N ILE A 132 34.66 -7.96 -6.94
CA ILE A 132 34.69 -8.27 -5.51
C ILE A 132 34.81 -6.98 -4.67
N ASN A 133 34.50 -7.04 -3.37
CA ASN A 133 34.63 -5.89 -2.48
C ASN A 133 36.10 -5.58 -2.11
N TYR A 134 36.44 -4.28 -1.99
CA TYR A 134 37.67 -3.85 -1.32
C TYR A 134 37.44 -3.67 0.18
N PRO A 135 38.26 -4.29 1.05
CA PRO A 135 38.13 -4.14 2.50
C PRO A 135 38.11 -2.70 3.00
N SER A 136 38.96 -1.84 2.43
CA SER A 136 39.06 -0.43 2.79
C SER A 136 37.77 0.35 2.50
N ILE A 137 37.07 0.03 1.40
CA ILE A 137 35.78 0.63 1.07
C ILE A 137 34.70 0.15 2.05
N VAL A 138 34.59 -1.16 2.25
CA VAL A 138 33.58 -1.76 3.15
C VAL A 138 33.73 -1.24 4.58
N LYS A 139 34.96 -1.00 5.03
CA LYS A 139 35.27 -0.51 6.37
C LYS A 139 35.36 1.01 6.50
N SER A 140 35.26 1.75 5.39
CA SER A 140 35.51 3.20 5.39
C SER A 140 34.50 4.00 6.23
N GLY A 141 33.30 3.45 6.46
CA GLY A 141 32.18 4.20 7.02
C GLY A 141 31.54 5.17 6.04
N ILE A 142 32.06 5.26 4.81
CA ILE A 142 31.60 6.16 3.75
C ILE A 142 30.50 5.44 2.96
N PRO A 143 29.39 6.12 2.62
CA PRO A 143 28.38 5.57 1.70
C PRO A 143 29.04 5.10 0.42
N TRP A 144 28.65 3.92 -0.07
CA TRP A 144 29.20 3.39 -1.30
C TRP A 144 28.14 2.62 -2.10
N ILE A 145 28.34 2.56 -3.42
CA ILE A 145 27.47 1.88 -4.39
C ILE A 145 28.32 0.88 -5.16
N PHE A 146 27.82 -0.34 -5.31
CA PHE A 146 28.37 -1.33 -6.23
C PHE A 146 27.77 -1.10 -7.61
N SER A 147 28.62 -0.82 -8.60
CA SER A 147 28.27 -0.79 -10.01
C SER A 147 28.82 -2.03 -10.70
N CYS A 148 28.11 -2.53 -11.71
CA CYS A 148 28.47 -3.74 -12.42
C CYS A 148 28.47 -3.46 -13.91
N ASN A 149 29.63 -3.04 -14.44
CA ASN A 149 29.83 -2.85 -15.87
C ASN A 149 30.41 -4.11 -16.53
N ASP A 150 29.70 -5.23 -16.37
CA ASP A 150 29.93 -6.52 -17.04
C ASP A 150 28.57 -7.12 -17.47
N SER A 151 28.53 -8.37 -17.92
CA SER A 151 27.29 -9.12 -18.09
C SER A 151 26.45 -9.04 -16.81
N ALA A 152 25.14 -8.76 -16.94
CA ALA A 152 24.20 -8.76 -15.82
C ALA A 152 24.19 -10.09 -15.04
N LEU A 153 24.63 -11.19 -15.67
CA LEU A 153 24.78 -12.49 -15.03
C LEU A 153 25.90 -12.51 -13.97
N SER A 154 26.88 -11.61 -14.04
CA SER A 154 27.97 -11.50 -13.06
C SER A 154 27.48 -11.05 -11.67
N LEU A 155 26.28 -10.46 -11.58
CA LEU A 155 25.60 -10.20 -10.30
C LEU A 155 25.35 -11.48 -9.50
N ASP A 156 25.31 -12.65 -10.16
CA ASP A 156 25.25 -13.97 -9.50
C ASP A 156 26.44 -14.23 -8.57
N LEU A 157 27.57 -13.52 -8.75
CA LEU A 157 28.73 -13.59 -7.84
C LEU A 157 28.48 -12.89 -6.48
N GLY A 158 27.53 -11.97 -6.36
CA GLY A 158 27.16 -11.34 -5.08
C GLY A 158 25.76 -11.67 -4.62
N TYR A 159 24.89 -12.03 -5.56
CA TYR A 159 23.51 -12.42 -5.32
C TYR A 159 23.18 -13.70 -6.10
N PRO A 160 23.68 -14.86 -5.65
CA PRO A 160 23.54 -16.12 -6.38
C PRO A 160 22.07 -16.49 -6.56
N ASP A 161 21.67 -16.72 -7.81
CA ASP A 161 20.31 -17.07 -8.19
C ASP A 161 20.28 -18.39 -8.97
N LYS A 162 19.73 -19.44 -8.35
CA LYS A 162 19.66 -20.79 -8.93
C LYS A 162 18.89 -20.85 -10.26
N ARG A 163 18.04 -19.85 -10.54
CA ARG A 163 17.30 -19.72 -11.81
C ARG A 163 18.22 -19.34 -12.96
N LEU A 164 19.24 -18.55 -12.64
CA LEU A 164 20.22 -18.07 -13.60
C LEU A 164 21.34 -19.11 -13.75
N PRO A 165 21.86 -19.29 -14.97
CA PRO A 165 23.09 -20.05 -15.13
C PRO A 165 24.24 -19.38 -14.36
N PRO A 166 25.20 -20.14 -13.81
CA PRO A 166 26.38 -19.54 -13.21
C PRO A 166 27.10 -18.61 -14.20
N SER A 167 27.61 -17.48 -13.68
CA SER A 167 28.35 -16.51 -14.48
C SER A 167 29.56 -17.15 -15.18
N TYR A 168 29.96 -16.58 -16.32
CA TYR A 168 31.10 -16.99 -17.15
C TYR A 168 31.03 -18.37 -17.81
N LEU A 169 29.96 -19.15 -17.63
CA LEU A 169 29.79 -20.45 -18.30
C LEU A 169 29.15 -20.38 -19.70
N GLY A 170 28.64 -19.21 -20.11
CA GLY A 170 27.99 -19.03 -21.42
C GLY A 170 26.74 -19.88 -21.64
N LEU A 171 26.13 -20.37 -20.56
CA LEU A 171 24.92 -21.19 -20.62
C LEU A 171 23.69 -20.32 -20.92
N PRO A 172 22.79 -20.75 -21.81
CA PRO A 172 21.51 -20.09 -22.04
C PRO A 172 20.66 -20.04 -20.76
N THR A 173 19.86 -18.98 -20.59
CA THR A 173 18.93 -18.85 -19.44
C THR A 173 17.86 -19.95 -19.41
N ASN A 174 17.54 -20.56 -20.56
CA ASN A 174 16.63 -21.71 -20.67
C ASN A 174 17.31 -23.08 -20.49
N THR A 175 18.58 -23.12 -20.07
CA THR A 175 19.25 -24.38 -19.69
C THR A 175 18.47 -25.06 -18.55
N GLU A 176 18.35 -26.38 -18.60
CA GLU A 176 17.66 -27.18 -17.58
C GLU A 176 18.24 -26.91 -16.17
N THR A 177 17.37 -26.85 -15.16
CA THR A 177 17.76 -26.51 -13.79
C THR A 177 18.79 -27.50 -13.22
N GLU A 178 18.61 -28.80 -13.46
CA GLU A 178 19.57 -29.83 -13.02
C GLU A 178 20.96 -29.60 -13.61
N VAL A 179 21.01 -29.13 -14.86
CA VAL A 179 22.26 -28.82 -15.57
C VAL A 179 22.90 -27.56 -14.97
N LYS A 180 22.12 -26.51 -14.69
CA LYS A 180 22.61 -25.29 -14.00
C LYS A 180 23.14 -25.61 -12.60
N GLU A 181 22.41 -26.39 -11.82
CA GLU A 181 22.80 -26.78 -10.46
C GLU A 181 24.04 -27.66 -10.45
N LYS A 182 24.12 -28.64 -11.35
CA LYS A 182 25.33 -29.45 -11.54
C LYS A 182 26.54 -28.57 -11.80
N TYR A 183 26.43 -27.57 -12.69
CA TYR A 183 27.56 -26.69 -12.97
C TYR A 183 27.88 -25.70 -11.86
N ARG A 184 26.86 -25.22 -11.15
CA ARG A 184 27.03 -24.39 -9.95
C ARG A 184 27.77 -25.15 -8.86
N GLN A 185 27.40 -26.41 -8.63
CA GLN A 185 28.06 -27.30 -7.69
C GLN A 185 29.51 -27.60 -8.13
N GLN A 186 29.77 -27.85 -9.40
CA GLN A 186 31.13 -28.04 -9.90
C GLN A 186 32.02 -26.80 -9.70
N LEU A 187 31.47 -25.61 -9.93
CA LEU A 187 32.17 -24.35 -9.63
C LEU A 187 32.39 -24.17 -8.12
N TRP A 188 31.42 -24.58 -7.30
CA TRP A 188 31.55 -24.53 -5.84
C TRP A 188 32.66 -25.44 -5.35
N GLU A 189 32.58 -26.73 -5.65
CA GLU A 189 33.55 -27.74 -5.22
C GLU A 189 34.98 -27.37 -5.63
N ARG A 190 35.15 -26.70 -6.78
CA ARG A 190 36.44 -26.20 -7.23
C ARG A 190 36.94 -24.98 -6.46
N ASN A 191 36.06 -24.08 -6.06
CA ASN A 191 36.41 -22.78 -5.48
C ASN A 191 36.18 -22.69 -3.96
N ILE A 192 35.60 -23.72 -3.33
CA ILE A 192 35.16 -23.70 -1.93
C ILE A 192 36.31 -23.38 -0.97
N ASP A 193 37.50 -23.96 -1.18
CA ASP A 193 38.68 -23.69 -0.35
C ASP A 193 39.18 -22.24 -0.52
N LEU A 194 39.17 -21.74 -1.76
CA LEU A 194 39.53 -20.36 -2.08
C LEU A 194 38.52 -19.38 -1.45
N TRP A 195 37.23 -19.73 -1.50
CA TRP A 195 36.15 -18.95 -0.93
C TRP A 195 36.23 -18.89 0.60
N TYR A 196 36.41 -20.03 1.27
CA TYR A 196 36.58 -20.08 2.73
C TYR A 196 37.77 -19.24 3.18
N LYS A 197 38.92 -19.42 2.50
CA LYS A 197 40.12 -18.62 2.78
C LYS A 197 39.85 -17.12 2.64
N TYR A 198 39.22 -16.71 1.54
CA TYR A 198 38.91 -15.30 1.28
C TYR A 198 37.92 -14.72 2.30
N ARG A 199 36.84 -15.44 2.61
CA ARG A 199 35.86 -15.07 3.64
C ARG A 199 36.53 -14.90 5.00
N ASP A 200 37.33 -15.87 5.42
CA ASP A 200 37.98 -15.86 6.73
C ASP A 200 38.99 -14.71 6.85
N GLU A 201 39.73 -14.41 5.77
CA GLU A 201 40.62 -13.25 5.71
C GLU A 201 39.86 -11.92 5.79
N LEU A 202 38.71 -11.78 5.11
CA LEU A 202 37.84 -10.60 5.20
C LEU A 202 37.28 -10.42 6.62
N MET A 203 36.82 -11.50 7.24
CA MET A 203 36.30 -11.47 8.61
C MET A 203 37.39 -11.15 9.62
N ALA A 204 38.60 -11.70 9.46
CA ALA A 204 39.74 -11.44 10.34
C ALA A 204 40.15 -9.95 10.37
N ILE A 205 39.91 -9.23 9.27
CA ILE A 205 40.14 -7.78 9.20
C ILE A 205 38.88 -6.96 9.50
N GLY A 206 37.79 -7.57 9.95
CA GLY A 206 36.57 -6.90 10.42
C GLY A 206 35.58 -6.49 9.32
N CYS A 207 35.62 -7.13 8.14
CA CYS A 207 34.54 -7.00 7.16
C CYS A 207 33.37 -7.95 7.50
N PRO A 208 32.13 -7.65 7.08
CA PRO A 208 31.00 -8.56 7.21
C PRO A 208 31.26 -9.93 6.54
N PRO A 209 30.66 -11.02 7.05
CA PRO A 209 30.81 -12.33 6.43
C PRO A 209 30.14 -12.37 5.05
N LEU A 210 30.77 -13.08 4.10
CA LEU A 210 30.16 -13.45 2.84
C LEU A 210 29.36 -14.75 3.02
N TYR A 211 28.17 -14.85 2.40
CA TYR A 211 27.37 -16.06 2.38
C TYR A 211 27.81 -17.01 1.26
N GLU A 212 27.41 -18.28 1.35
CA GLU A 212 27.75 -19.32 0.36
C GLU A 212 27.52 -18.80 -1.07
N PHE A 213 28.49 -19.03 -1.97
CA PHE A 213 28.51 -18.52 -3.35
C PHE A 213 28.66 -17.00 -3.54
N GLN A 214 28.77 -16.19 -2.49
CA GLN A 214 29.01 -14.74 -2.59
C GLN A 214 30.49 -14.39 -2.54
N TYR A 215 30.94 -13.53 -3.46
CA TYR A 215 32.30 -12.99 -3.55
C TYR A 215 32.35 -11.47 -3.32
N TRP A 216 31.18 -10.83 -3.24
CA TRP A 216 30.96 -9.46 -2.75
C TRP A 216 29.63 -9.37 -2.01
N SER A 217 29.50 -8.38 -1.12
CA SER A 217 28.27 -8.06 -0.40
C SER A 217 27.73 -6.70 -0.85
N PRO A 218 26.40 -6.49 -0.91
CA PRO A 218 25.84 -5.18 -1.22
C PRO A 218 26.12 -4.16 -0.11
N SER A 219 26.09 -2.89 -0.47
CA SER A 219 26.29 -1.80 0.48
C SER A 219 25.19 -1.77 1.56
N PRO A 220 25.54 -1.78 2.86
CA PRO A 220 24.54 -1.64 3.93
C PRO A 220 23.89 -0.24 3.92
N TYR A 221 24.47 0.70 3.17
CA TYR A 221 24.00 2.07 3.06
C TYR A 221 22.90 2.27 2.03
N VAL A 222 22.44 1.23 1.31
CA VAL A 222 21.33 1.40 0.34
C VAL A 222 20.05 1.88 1.05
N TRP A 223 19.73 1.33 2.22
CA TRP A 223 18.59 1.77 3.02
C TRP A 223 18.82 3.15 3.64
N LYS A 224 20.04 3.41 4.11
CA LYS A 224 20.44 4.74 4.58
C LYS A 224 20.26 5.77 3.47
N ALA A 225 20.77 5.50 2.28
CA ALA A 225 20.67 6.38 1.12
C ALA A 225 19.22 6.56 0.65
N LEU A 226 18.41 5.51 0.67
CA LEU A 226 16.97 5.59 0.36
C LEU A 226 16.26 6.52 1.34
N LEU A 227 16.43 6.29 2.65
CA LEU A 227 15.80 7.10 3.68
C LEU A 227 16.34 8.54 3.68
N GLU A 228 17.64 8.73 3.47
CA GLU A 228 18.25 10.06 3.31
C GLU A 228 17.73 10.78 2.05
N SER A 229 17.46 10.05 0.95
CA SER A 229 16.85 10.61 -0.26
C SER A 229 15.40 11.08 -0.03
N MET A 230 14.72 10.48 0.96
CA MET A 230 13.39 10.92 1.41
C MET A 230 13.49 12.09 2.43
N GLY A 231 14.69 12.58 2.73
CA GLY A 231 14.93 13.71 3.62
C GLY A 231 15.12 13.36 5.09
N PHE A 232 15.25 12.07 5.45
CA PHE A 232 15.50 11.65 6.83
C PHE A 232 16.99 11.73 7.18
N ASP A 233 17.34 12.16 8.41
CA ASP A 233 18.68 11.94 8.97
C ASP A 233 18.75 10.51 9.56
N VAL A 234 19.60 9.67 8.99
CA VAL A 234 19.66 8.24 9.33
C VAL A 234 20.92 7.92 10.11
N LYS A 235 20.75 7.41 11.33
CA LYS A 235 21.83 6.81 12.14
C LYS A 235 21.73 5.30 12.07
N LEU A 236 22.83 4.63 11.74
CA LEU A 236 22.90 3.18 11.75
C LEU A 236 23.24 2.68 13.15
N MET A 237 22.66 1.53 13.50
CA MET A 237 22.97 0.79 14.73
C MET A 237 23.34 -0.64 14.34
N GLU A 238 24.27 -1.24 15.06
CA GLU A 238 24.48 -2.68 14.95
C GLU A 238 23.29 -3.40 15.58
N SER A 239 22.74 -4.41 14.90
CA SER A 239 21.67 -5.27 15.42
C SER A 239 22.17 -6.71 15.51
N VAL A 240 21.57 -7.46 16.43
CA VAL A 240 21.86 -8.88 16.63
C VAL A 240 21.24 -9.68 15.49
N VAL A 241 22.05 -10.44 14.76
CA VAL A 241 21.56 -11.35 13.73
C VAL A 241 20.68 -12.42 14.38
N PHE A 242 19.40 -12.47 13.99
CA PHE A 242 18.40 -13.37 14.58
C PHE A 242 18.89 -14.83 14.68
N ASN A 243 19.44 -15.38 13.59
CA ASN A 243 19.92 -16.77 13.56
C ASN A 243 21.07 -17.01 14.57
N ASP A 244 21.98 -16.04 14.73
CA ASP A 244 23.04 -16.13 15.73
C ASP A 244 22.52 -15.98 17.17
N ALA A 245 21.46 -15.20 17.35
CA ALA A 245 20.84 -15.02 18.64
C ALA A 245 20.20 -16.32 19.16
N ILE A 246 19.68 -17.14 18.24
CA ILE A 246 18.92 -18.35 18.57
C ILE A 246 19.69 -19.66 18.37
N LYS A 247 20.88 -19.66 17.77
CA LYS A 247 21.60 -20.89 17.36
C LYS A 247 21.81 -21.89 18.50
N ASP A 248 22.03 -21.40 19.72
CA ASP A 248 22.27 -22.22 20.91
C ASP A 248 20.96 -22.66 21.61
N SER A 249 19.80 -22.23 21.09
CA SER A 249 18.50 -22.63 21.62
C SER A 249 18.16 -24.06 21.18
N PRO A 250 17.64 -24.92 22.08
CA PRO A 250 17.10 -26.23 21.69
C PRO A 250 15.87 -26.10 20.76
N ASP A 251 15.27 -24.90 20.70
CA ASP A 251 14.12 -24.58 19.88
C ASP A 251 14.49 -23.95 18.51
N SER A 252 15.78 -23.76 18.22
CA SER A 252 16.25 -23.16 16.95
C SER A 252 15.77 -23.90 15.70
N SER A 253 15.61 -25.22 15.80
CA SER A 253 15.07 -26.08 14.75
C SER A 253 13.63 -25.71 14.33
N LEU A 254 12.86 -25.02 15.17
CA LEU A 254 11.53 -24.53 14.81
C LEU A 254 11.59 -23.51 13.66
N MET A 255 12.71 -22.81 13.48
CA MET A 255 12.88 -21.85 12.38
C MET A 255 13.15 -22.51 11.01
N ASP A 256 13.27 -23.84 10.95
CA ASP A 256 13.31 -24.56 9.67
C ASP A 256 11.92 -24.48 9.01
N PRO A 257 11.83 -23.98 7.77
CA PRO A 257 10.55 -23.89 7.08
C PRO A 257 9.80 -25.21 6.87
N LYS A 258 10.44 -26.38 7.00
CA LYS A 258 9.74 -27.68 7.02
C LYS A 258 8.86 -27.88 8.25
N ASN A 259 9.09 -27.10 9.31
CA ASN A 259 8.39 -27.19 10.58
C ASN A 259 7.19 -26.23 10.68
N THR A 260 6.92 -25.42 9.66
CA THR A 260 5.78 -24.47 9.62
C THR A 260 4.43 -25.13 9.88
N LYS A 261 4.23 -26.35 9.37
CA LYS A 261 3.03 -27.17 9.62
C LYS A 261 2.77 -27.46 11.11
N THR A 262 3.81 -27.43 11.95
CA THR A 262 3.71 -27.74 13.39
C THR A 262 3.20 -26.56 14.23
N PHE A 263 3.11 -25.36 13.66
CA PHE A 263 2.62 -24.17 14.36
C PHE A 263 1.10 -24.00 14.26
N VAL A 264 0.46 -24.69 13.30
CA VAL A 264 -0.99 -24.61 13.10
C VAL A 264 -1.76 -25.59 14.00
N LYS A 265 -1.05 -26.59 14.58
CA LYS A 265 -1.46 -27.47 15.70
C LYS A 265 -0.19 -28.07 16.34
N PRO A 266 0.02 -28.17 17.68
CA PRO A 266 -0.70 -27.70 18.88
C PRO A 266 -0.03 -26.49 19.60
N LEU A 267 -0.53 -26.14 20.80
CA LEU A 267 -0.02 -25.06 21.69
C LEU A 267 1.50 -25.12 21.97
N GLU A 268 2.07 -26.32 22.02
CA GLU A 268 3.43 -26.55 22.49
C GLU A 268 4.50 -25.95 21.55
N PRO A 269 4.55 -26.26 20.23
CA PRO A 269 5.42 -25.58 19.28
C PRO A 269 5.26 -24.05 19.27
N THR A 270 4.03 -23.54 19.33
CA THR A 270 3.74 -22.11 19.34
C THR A 270 4.26 -21.42 20.61
N SER A 271 4.13 -22.08 21.77
CA SER A 271 4.68 -21.58 23.03
C SER A 271 6.22 -21.54 23.03
N ARG A 272 6.86 -22.56 22.45
CA ARG A 272 8.33 -22.62 22.28
C ARG A 272 8.81 -21.51 21.34
N LEU A 273 8.09 -21.29 20.25
CA LEU A 273 8.39 -20.22 19.30
C LEU A 273 8.26 -18.84 19.95
N HIS A 274 7.19 -18.60 20.72
CA HIS A 274 7.03 -17.36 21.49
C HIS A 274 8.21 -17.12 22.45
N THR A 275 8.62 -18.14 23.22
CA THR A 275 9.81 -18.05 24.09
C THR A 275 11.08 -17.74 23.31
N LEU A 276 11.25 -18.32 22.12
CA LEU A 276 12.41 -18.07 21.25
C LEU A 276 12.48 -16.61 20.81
N PHE A 277 11.35 -16.03 20.38
CA PHE A 277 11.26 -14.62 20.01
C PHE A 277 11.48 -13.68 21.19
N LEU A 278 10.91 -13.98 22.37
CA LEU A 278 11.17 -13.19 23.58
C LEU A 278 12.66 -13.17 23.94
N LYS A 279 13.35 -14.31 23.87
CA LYS A 279 14.81 -14.38 24.10
C LYS A 279 15.57 -13.53 23.09
N TYR A 280 15.18 -13.57 21.82
CA TYR A 280 15.78 -12.76 20.77
C TYR A 280 15.61 -11.27 21.05
N PHE A 281 14.37 -10.81 21.23
CA PHE A 281 14.09 -9.38 21.43
C PHE A 281 14.78 -8.85 22.69
N ILE A 282 14.77 -9.60 23.80
CA ILE A 282 15.49 -9.23 25.05
C ILE A 282 16.98 -9.09 24.80
N ARG A 283 17.58 -10.01 24.03
CA ARG A 283 19.00 -9.96 23.68
C ARG A 283 19.32 -8.78 22.77
N GLU A 284 18.51 -8.59 21.73
CA GLU A 284 18.66 -7.48 20.78
C GLU A 284 18.60 -6.13 21.50
N ALA A 285 17.59 -5.92 22.36
CA ALA A 285 17.48 -4.66 23.08
C ALA A 285 18.69 -4.41 23.97
N LYS A 286 19.22 -5.43 24.64
CA LYS A 286 20.40 -5.30 25.49
C LYS A 286 21.68 -4.97 24.72
N GLU A 287 21.92 -5.69 23.62
CA GLU A 287 23.15 -5.52 22.83
C GLU A 287 23.13 -4.21 22.03
N THR A 288 21.94 -3.73 21.65
CA THR A 288 21.77 -2.50 20.85
C THR A 288 21.62 -1.23 21.72
N ASP A 289 21.17 -1.35 22.99
CA ASP A 289 20.97 -0.19 23.90
C ASP A 289 22.17 0.76 24.05
N PRO A 290 23.45 0.30 24.11
CA PRO A 290 24.60 1.20 24.21
C PRO A 290 24.75 2.16 23.01
N TYR A 291 24.42 1.69 21.80
CA TYR A 291 24.44 2.53 20.60
C TYR A 291 23.32 3.56 20.66
N LEU A 292 22.11 3.14 21.04
CA LEU A 292 20.96 4.00 21.17
C LEU A 292 21.16 5.08 22.25
N LYS A 293 21.78 4.72 23.38
CA LYS A 293 22.18 5.68 24.42
C LYS A 293 23.11 6.76 23.89
N THR A 294 24.06 6.39 23.04
CA THR A 294 25.00 7.35 22.41
C THR A 294 24.25 8.27 21.45
N ILE A 295 23.40 7.70 20.58
CA ILE A 295 22.58 8.48 19.62
C ILE A 295 21.67 9.47 20.35
N ILE A 296 20.98 9.04 21.41
CA ILE A 296 20.10 9.92 22.21
C ILE A 296 20.91 11.04 22.87
N GLY A 297 22.10 10.73 23.40
CA GLY A 297 22.98 11.72 24.04
C GLY A 297 23.50 12.78 23.08
N ASP A 298 23.81 12.38 21.84
CA ASP A 298 24.34 13.26 20.80
C ASP A 298 23.24 14.09 20.13
N LEU A 299 22.13 13.45 19.74
CA LEU A 299 21.04 14.07 19.00
C LEU A 299 20.15 14.93 19.90
N LYS A 300 19.94 14.49 21.15
CA LYS A 300 19.00 15.09 22.11
C LYS A 300 17.62 15.36 21.49
N PRO A 301 16.93 14.32 21.00
CA PRO A 301 15.66 14.49 20.30
C PRO A 301 14.59 15.08 21.22
N ASP A 302 13.64 15.83 20.66
CA ASP A 302 12.47 16.35 21.39
C ASP A 302 11.41 15.26 21.63
N LEU A 303 11.38 14.22 20.79
CA LEU A 303 10.45 13.09 20.83
C LEU A 303 11.12 11.85 20.25
N ILE A 304 10.88 10.68 20.85
CA ILE A 304 11.34 9.39 20.35
C ILE A 304 10.13 8.53 19.95
N ILE A 305 10.13 7.92 18.77
CA ILE A 305 9.14 6.90 18.39
C ILE A 305 9.86 5.56 18.35
N LEU A 306 9.43 4.62 19.19
CA LEU A 306 9.99 3.28 19.30
C LEU A 306 9.03 2.27 18.67
N ASP A 307 9.40 1.71 17.51
CA ASP A 307 8.71 0.57 16.89
C ASP A 307 9.51 -0.70 17.14
N HIS A 308 9.15 -1.45 18.19
CA HIS A 308 9.85 -2.66 18.63
C HIS A 308 8.95 -3.53 19.51
N PHE A 309 9.30 -4.81 19.71
CA PHE A 309 8.52 -5.74 20.54
C PHE A 309 8.76 -5.59 22.05
N ILE A 310 9.85 -4.93 22.44
CA ILE A 310 10.17 -4.60 23.84
C ILE A 310 10.80 -3.22 23.96
N ASN A 311 10.77 -2.63 25.15
CA ASN A 311 11.37 -1.31 25.39
C ASN A 311 12.90 -1.36 25.45
N TYR A 312 13.53 -0.27 25.01
CA TYR A 312 14.95 -0.02 25.23
C TYR A 312 15.18 0.76 26.53
N PRO A 313 16.05 0.28 27.45
CA PRO A 313 16.34 0.97 28.70
C PRO A 313 16.79 2.43 28.54
N SER A 314 17.58 2.73 27.51
CA SER A 314 18.05 4.09 27.21
C SER A 314 16.91 5.05 26.85
N ILE A 315 15.88 4.58 26.12
CA ILE A 315 14.68 5.37 25.81
C ILE A 315 13.87 5.61 27.09
N VAL A 316 13.57 4.54 27.83
CA VAL A 316 12.71 4.61 29.04
C VAL A 316 13.30 5.55 30.10
N LYS A 317 14.64 5.61 30.20
CA LYS A 317 15.36 6.45 31.17
C LYS A 317 15.80 7.81 30.64
N SER A 318 15.57 8.10 29.35
CA SER A 318 16.08 9.32 28.72
C SER A 318 15.51 10.61 29.31
N GLY A 319 14.32 10.54 29.92
CA GLY A 319 13.53 11.71 30.31
C GLY A 319 12.90 12.45 29.13
N ILE A 320 13.10 11.98 27.90
CA ILE A 320 12.53 12.54 26.67
C ILE A 320 11.14 11.91 26.46
N PRO A 321 10.13 12.70 26.03
CA PRO A 321 8.85 12.14 25.59
C PRO A 321 9.05 11.06 24.54
N TRP A 322 8.35 9.94 24.65
CA TRP A 322 8.49 8.84 23.70
C TRP A 322 7.17 8.16 23.41
N ILE A 323 7.03 7.60 22.21
CA ILE A 323 5.85 6.87 21.75
C ILE A 323 6.24 5.42 21.54
N PHE A 324 5.48 4.49 22.12
CA PHE A 324 5.61 3.08 21.78
C PHE A 324 4.72 2.77 20.59
N SER A 325 5.26 2.21 19.51
CA SER A 325 4.51 1.74 18.35
C SER A 325 4.48 0.21 18.37
N CYS A 326 3.28 -0.37 18.37
CA CYS A 326 3.06 -1.80 18.31
C CYS A 326 2.25 -2.14 17.06
N ASN A 327 2.94 -2.54 15.99
CA ASN A 327 2.35 -2.82 14.67
C ASN A 327 1.96 -4.30 14.49
N ASP A 328 1.62 -4.96 15.59
CA ASP A 328 1.26 -6.37 15.65
C ASP A 328 -0.26 -6.58 15.87
N SER A 329 -0.72 -7.79 16.20
CA SER A 329 -2.15 -8.07 16.34
C SER A 329 -2.73 -7.29 17.52
N ALA A 330 -4.00 -6.94 17.49
CA ALA A 330 -4.65 -6.26 18.61
C ALA A 330 -4.51 -7.01 19.95
N LEU A 331 -4.38 -8.33 19.88
CA LEU A 331 -4.19 -9.19 21.04
C LEU A 331 -2.76 -9.12 21.60
N SER A 332 -1.75 -8.77 20.79
CA SER A 332 -0.34 -8.63 21.22
C SER A 332 -0.15 -7.58 22.33
N LEU A 333 -1.05 -6.58 22.40
CA LEU A 333 -1.11 -5.63 23.50
C LEU A 333 -1.27 -6.31 24.88
N ASP A 334 -1.71 -7.58 24.93
CA ASP A 334 -1.74 -8.38 26.18
C ASP A 334 -0.34 -8.57 26.78
N LEU A 335 0.73 -8.47 25.98
CA LEU A 335 2.12 -8.54 26.45
C LEU A 335 2.59 -7.26 27.16
N GLY A 336 1.91 -6.13 26.94
CA GLY A 336 2.22 -4.86 27.60
C GLY A 336 1.15 -4.37 28.57
N TYR A 337 -0.09 -4.80 28.34
CA TYR A 337 -1.28 -4.43 29.09
C TYR A 337 -2.23 -5.64 29.18
N PRO A 338 -1.88 -6.64 30.02
CA PRO A 338 -2.59 -7.92 30.09
C PRO A 338 -4.01 -7.79 30.62
N ASP A 339 -4.95 -8.53 30.03
CA ASP A 339 -6.35 -8.62 30.50
C ASP A 339 -6.83 -10.07 30.52
N LYS A 340 -7.17 -10.59 31.71
CA LYS A 340 -7.58 -11.98 31.91
C LYS A 340 -8.90 -12.34 31.20
N ARG A 341 -9.70 -11.36 30.75
CA ARG A 341 -10.89 -11.59 29.93
C ARG A 341 -10.53 -12.04 28.51
N LEU A 342 -9.38 -11.61 28.01
CA LEU A 342 -8.85 -11.95 26.70
C LEU A 342 -7.99 -13.23 26.76
N PRO A 343 -7.97 -14.03 25.67
CA PRO A 343 -7.03 -15.13 25.56
C PRO A 343 -5.58 -14.61 25.48
N PRO A 344 -4.57 -15.41 25.87
CA PRO A 344 -3.17 -15.06 25.64
C PRO A 344 -2.87 -14.89 24.15
N SER A 345 -2.01 -13.93 23.81
CA SER A 345 -1.60 -13.65 22.42
C SER A 345 -0.86 -14.82 21.78
N TYR A 346 -0.88 -14.83 20.44
CA TYR A 346 -0.24 -15.77 19.52
C TYR A 346 -0.79 -17.20 19.52
N LEU A 347 -1.86 -17.47 20.27
CA LEU A 347 -2.46 -18.80 20.34
C LEU A 347 -3.63 -18.98 19.37
N GLY A 348 -4.16 -17.89 18.79
CA GLY A 348 -5.35 -17.92 17.94
C GLY A 348 -6.57 -18.52 18.63
N LEU A 349 -6.69 -18.34 19.95
CA LEU A 349 -7.84 -18.79 20.73
C LEU A 349 -8.98 -17.78 20.62
N PRO A 350 -10.23 -18.25 20.56
CA PRO A 350 -11.34 -17.32 20.48
C PRO A 350 -11.62 -16.56 21.80
N THR A 351 -12.22 -15.37 21.71
CA THR A 351 -12.63 -14.59 22.89
C THR A 351 -13.69 -15.29 23.73
N ASN A 352 -14.47 -16.21 23.15
CA ASN A 352 -15.46 -17.00 23.88
C ASN A 352 -14.90 -18.32 24.44
N THR A 353 -13.58 -18.59 24.33
CA THR A 353 -12.96 -19.73 25.00
C THR A 353 -13.28 -19.71 26.50
N GLU A 354 -13.58 -20.88 27.06
CA GLU A 354 -13.87 -21.06 28.48
C GLU A 354 -12.76 -20.45 29.34
N ARG A 355 -13.15 -19.77 30.42
CA ARG A 355 -12.23 -19.05 31.29
C ARG A 355 -11.13 -19.95 31.85
N GLU A 356 -11.48 -21.15 32.31
CA GLU A 356 -10.54 -22.14 32.83
C GLU A 356 -9.47 -22.53 31.81
N MET A 357 -9.88 -22.64 30.53
CA MET A 357 -8.97 -22.98 29.43
C MET A 357 -8.02 -21.81 29.10
N LYS A 358 -8.52 -20.56 29.09
CA LYS A 358 -7.68 -19.36 28.95
C LYS A 358 -6.64 -19.26 30.07
N GLU A 359 -7.07 -19.46 31.32
CA GLU A 359 -6.20 -19.42 32.50
C GLU A 359 -5.14 -20.52 32.45
N LYS A 360 -5.54 -21.75 32.09
CA LYS A 360 -4.61 -22.87 31.89
C LYS A 360 -3.51 -22.54 30.87
N TYR A 361 -3.87 -21.98 29.71
CA TYR A 361 -2.88 -21.66 28.68
C TYR A 361 -1.98 -20.47 29.06
N ARG A 362 -2.54 -19.47 29.73
CA ARG A 362 -1.75 -18.35 30.26
C ARG A 362 -0.72 -18.84 31.28
N GLN A 363 -1.13 -19.74 32.17
CA GLN A 363 -0.27 -20.36 33.17
C GLN A 363 0.85 -21.19 32.52
N GLN A 364 0.56 -21.96 31.47
CA GLN A 364 1.58 -22.73 30.74
C GLN A 364 2.61 -21.83 30.07
N LEU A 365 2.18 -20.72 29.44
CA LEU A 365 3.09 -19.73 28.86
C LEU A 365 3.95 -19.07 29.94
N TRP A 366 3.38 -18.83 31.11
CA TRP A 366 4.08 -18.24 32.24
C TRP A 366 5.12 -19.17 32.84
N GLU A 367 4.75 -20.41 33.17
CA GLU A 367 5.67 -21.43 33.71
C GLU A 367 6.88 -21.65 32.80
N ARG A 368 6.70 -21.56 31.48
CA ARG A 368 7.79 -21.65 30.50
C ARG A 368 8.74 -20.45 30.52
N ASN A 369 8.22 -19.25 30.77
CA ASN A 369 8.95 -17.99 30.63
C ASN A 369 9.31 -17.32 31.97
N ILE A 370 8.87 -17.86 33.10
CA ILE A 370 8.97 -17.22 34.42
C ILE A 370 10.43 -16.91 34.82
N ASP A 371 11.36 -17.82 34.55
CA ASP A 371 12.79 -17.62 34.87
C ASP A 371 13.41 -16.52 33.98
N LEU A 372 13.08 -16.52 32.69
CA LEU A 372 13.50 -15.50 31.74
C LEU A 372 12.93 -14.13 32.15
N TRP A 373 11.66 -14.10 32.55
CA TRP A 373 10.95 -12.91 32.97
C TRP A 373 11.52 -12.33 34.26
N TYR A 374 11.76 -13.15 35.29
CA TYR A 374 12.38 -12.70 36.54
C TYR A 374 13.77 -12.12 36.30
N LYS A 375 14.58 -12.82 35.51
CA LYS A 375 15.92 -12.34 35.13
C LYS A 375 15.84 -10.98 34.44
N TYR A 376 14.98 -10.86 33.42
CA TYR A 376 14.83 -9.63 32.65
C TYR A 376 14.31 -8.46 33.49
N ARG A 377 13.28 -8.70 34.32
CA ARG A 377 12.75 -7.70 35.27
C ARG A 377 13.83 -7.21 36.23
N ASP A 378 14.57 -8.14 36.84
CA ASP A 378 15.59 -7.79 37.85
C ASP A 378 16.74 -6.99 37.21
N GLU A 379 17.13 -7.32 35.99
CA GLU A 379 18.12 -6.55 35.21
C GLU A 379 17.60 -5.14 34.87
N LEU A 380 16.33 -5.00 34.44
CA LEU A 380 15.70 -3.69 34.18
C LEU A 380 15.66 -2.82 35.45
N MET A 381 15.26 -3.41 36.57
CA MET A 381 15.21 -2.70 37.87
C MET A 381 16.61 -2.31 38.34
N ALA A 382 17.61 -3.17 38.19
CA ALA A 382 19.00 -2.90 38.58
C ALA A 382 19.60 -1.69 37.83
N ILE A 383 19.14 -1.43 36.60
CA ILE A 383 19.57 -0.27 35.80
C ILE A 383 18.63 0.93 35.90
N GLY A 384 17.65 0.91 36.83
CA GLY A 384 16.75 2.01 37.15
C GLY A 384 15.53 2.16 36.24
N CYS A 385 15.16 1.13 35.47
CA CYS A 385 13.89 1.14 34.72
C CYS A 385 12.71 0.77 35.64
N PRO A 386 11.48 1.17 35.30
CA PRO A 386 10.28 0.71 35.99
C PRO A 386 10.17 -0.82 35.99
N PRO A 387 9.60 -1.43 37.04
CA PRO A 387 9.39 -2.87 37.07
C PRO A 387 8.35 -3.29 36.04
N LEU A 388 8.52 -4.48 35.46
CA LEU A 388 7.47 -5.17 34.72
C LEU A 388 6.52 -5.87 35.71
N TYR A 389 5.22 -5.84 35.42
CA TYR A 389 4.20 -6.57 36.18
C TYR A 389 3.99 -7.99 35.61
N GLU A 390 3.30 -8.85 36.37
CA GLU A 390 3.03 -10.24 35.97
C GLU A 390 2.44 -10.32 34.54
N PHE A 391 2.98 -11.21 33.71
CA PHE A 391 2.70 -11.38 32.27
C PHE A 391 3.10 -10.21 31.34
N GLN A 392 3.69 -9.15 31.86
CA GLN A 392 4.13 -7.99 31.08
C GLN A 392 5.57 -8.16 30.59
N TYR A 393 5.83 -8.01 29.29
CA TYR A 393 7.16 -8.09 28.69
C TYR A 393 7.67 -6.74 28.17
N TRP A 394 6.78 -5.74 28.08
CA TRP A 394 7.10 -4.35 27.78
C TRP A 394 6.15 -3.40 28.54
N SER A 395 6.62 -2.21 28.89
CA SER A 395 5.84 -1.19 29.56
C SER A 395 5.29 -0.18 28.56
N PRO A 396 3.99 0.17 28.62
CA PRO A 396 3.44 1.27 27.86
C PRO A 396 4.17 2.57 28.14
N SER A 397 4.32 3.39 27.12
CA SER A 397 4.77 4.76 27.30
C SER A 397 3.76 5.55 28.13
N PRO A 398 4.22 6.36 29.11
CA PRO A 398 3.35 7.27 29.83
C PRO A 398 2.88 8.46 28.96
N TYR A 399 3.46 8.65 27.77
CA TYR A 399 3.13 9.77 26.88
C TYR A 399 2.12 9.39 25.79
N ALA A 400 2.42 8.38 24.96
CA ALA A 400 1.51 7.87 23.93
C ALA A 400 1.93 6.48 23.43
N ASN A 401 0.96 5.67 23.00
CA ASN A 401 1.13 4.31 22.51
C ASN A 401 0.31 4.14 21.24
N PHE A 402 0.96 3.83 20.13
CA PHE A 402 0.34 3.64 18.82
C PHE A 402 0.19 2.16 18.52
N TYR A 403 -0.94 1.76 17.97
CA TYR A 403 -1.15 0.38 17.51
C TYR A 403 -2.02 0.34 16.26
N LEU A 404 -1.74 -0.63 15.36
CA LEU A 404 -2.38 -0.72 14.05
C LEU A 404 -3.43 -1.82 14.01
N VAL A 405 -4.69 -1.46 14.21
CA VAL A 405 -5.82 -2.38 14.16
C VAL A 405 -7.07 -1.60 13.74
N PRO A 406 -7.79 -2.05 12.68
CA PRO A 406 -9.10 -1.52 12.35
C PRO A 406 -10.04 -1.61 13.56
N LYS A 407 -10.79 -0.53 13.83
CA LYS A 407 -11.73 -0.49 14.98
C LYS A 407 -12.68 -1.69 15.05
N GLU A 408 -13.09 -2.25 13.92
CA GLU A 408 -13.97 -3.43 13.85
C GLU A 408 -13.32 -4.71 14.41
N LEU A 409 -12.00 -4.80 14.33
CA LEU A 409 -11.19 -5.92 14.81
C LEU A 409 -10.61 -5.68 16.21
N ASP A 410 -10.67 -4.45 16.73
CA ASP A 410 -10.14 -4.10 18.04
C ASP A 410 -10.91 -4.77 19.19
N TYR A 411 -10.25 -4.93 20.34
CA TYR A 411 -10.75 -5.50 21.59
C TYR A 411 -11.11 -4.44 22.64
N THR A 412 -11.20 -3.15 22.29
CA THR A 412 -11.51 -2.06 23.23
C THR A 412 -12.86 -2.21 23.93
N ASP A 413 -13.78 -2.99 23.36
CA ASP A 413 -15.05 -3.39 23.98
C ASP A 413 -14.86 -4.31 25.19
N VAL A 414 -13.81 -5.14 25.17
CA VAL A 414 -13.46 -6.08 26.25
C VAL A 414 -12.37 -5.52 27.15
N ARG A 415 -11.33 -4.90 26.58
CA ARG A 415 -10.18 -4.30 27.26
C ARG A 415 -10.17 -2.79 27.01
N PRO A 416 -10.83 -1.99 27.87
CA PRO A 416 -10.70 -0.55 27.81
C PRO A 416 -9.23 -0.15 27.93
N LEU A 417 -8.76 0.70 27.03
CA LEU A 417 -7.39 1.21 27.04
C LEU A 417 -7.36 2.64 27.62
N PRO A 418 -6.27 3.03 28.30
CA PRO A 418 -6.07 4.42 28.71
C PRO A 418 -6.03 5.39 27.52
N ASP A 419 -6.31 6.67 27.77
CA ASP A 419 -6.29 7.75 26.75
C ASP A 419 -4.93 7.94 26.05
N THR A 420 -3.86 7.36 26.61
CA THR A 420 -2.53 7.33 26.01
C THR A 420 -2.41 6.31 24.87
N PHE A 421 -3.40 5.46 24.63
CA PHE A 421 -3.40 4.51 23.51
C PHE A 421 -4.20 5.06 22.33
N HIS A 422 -3.58 5.05 21.16
CA HIS A 422 -4.15 5.55 19.91
C HIS A 422 -4.09 4.45 18.84
N GLY A 423 -5.25 3.94 18.46
CA GLY A 423 -5.40 2.96 17.39
C GLY A 423 -5.48 3.62 16.01
N PHE A 424 -4.85 3.00 15.02
CA PHE A 424 -4.92 3.40 13.61
C PHE A 424 -5.59 2.30 12.78
N ASP A 425 -6.46 2.68 11.85
CA ASP A 425 -7.18 1.72 11.00
C ASP A 425 -6.30 1.12 9.89
N CYS A 426 -5.37 1.91 9.34
CA CYS A 426 -4.41 1.46 8.32
C CYS A 426 -3.23 2.45 8.20
N TYR A 427 -2.05 1.97 7.77
CA TYR A 427 -0.99 2.84 7.26
C TYR A 427 -1.10 2.94 5.74
N LYS A 428 -0.97 4.16 5.19
CA LYS A 428 -0.99 4.38 3.75
C LYS A 428 0.44 4.26 3.20
N SER A 429 0.71 3.28 2.35
CA SER A 429 1.99 3.25 1.62
C SER A 429 1.99 4.33 0.52
N SER A 430 3.05 5.13 0.48
CA SER A 430 3.17 6.28 -0.42
C SER A 430 3.64 5.84 -1.82
N GLY A 431 2.92 4.91 -2.47
CA GLY A 431 2.95 4.65 -3.92
C GLY A 431 4.29 4.27 -4.61
N ASN A 432 5.43 4.37 -3.93
CA ASN A 432 6.77 4.04 -4.41
C ASN A 432 7.29 2.82 -3.66
N GLU A 433 6.66 1.67 -3.90
CA GLU A 433 7.22 0.38 -3.53
C GLU A 433 7.92 -0.23 -4.74
N ASP A 434 8.99 0.41 -5.20
CA ASP A 434 10.02 -0.35 -5.90
C ASP A 434 10.74 -1.19 -4.84
N LEU A 435 10.38 -2.47 -4.80
CA LEU A 435 11.15 -3.57 -4.19
C LEU A 435 11.59 -3.34 -2.73
N ILE A 436 10.66 -3.48 -1.79
CA ILE A 436 11.02 -3.74 -0.38
C ILE A 436 11.51 -5.20 -0.28
N GLU A 437 12.83 -5.39 -0.23
CA GLU A 437 13.44 -6.69 0.02
C GLU A 437 13.41 -6.98 1.53
N ILE A 438 12.42 -7.77 1.96
CA ILE A 438 12.34 -8.34 3.33
C ILE A 438 13.62 -9.19 3.57
N PRO A 439 14.08 -9.46 4.80
CA PRO A 439 15.14 -10.44 5.07
C PRO A 439 14.73 -11.91 4.80
N ASP A 440 15.67 -12.77 4.36
CA ASP A 440 15.40 -14.15 3.94
C ASP A 440 14.76 -15.07 5.00
N ASN A 441 14.93 -14.75 6.26
CA ASN A 441 14.41 -15.47 7.43
C ASN A 441 12.92 -15.23 7.72
N LEU A 442 12.29 -14.21 7.13
CA LEU A 442 10.90 -13.82 7.43
C LEU A 442 9.91 -14.10 6.29
N LYS A 443 10.35 -14.69 5.17
CA LYS A 443 9.54 -14.86 3.95
C LYS A 443 8.88 -16.22 3.84
N ASN A 444 7.81 -16.29 3.04
CA ASN A 444 7.09 -17.51 2.71
C ASN A 444 8.04 -18.54 2.05
N ARG A 445 8.41 -19.56 2.81
CA ARG A 445 9.45 -20.55 2.46
C ARG A 445 8.88 -21.91 2.04
N ASP A 446 7.57 -22.13 2.14
CA ASP A 446 6.95 -23.43 1.93
C ASP A 446 6.40 -23.61 0.51
N VAL A 447 7.27 -24.08 -0.38
CA VAL A 447 6.91 -24.39 -1.79
C VAL A 447 5.86 -25.49 -1.87
N GLU A 448 5.88 -26.46 -0.96
CA GLU A 448 4.93 -27.58 -0.99
C GLU A 448 3.53 -27.12 -0.57
N LEU A 449 3.43 -26.22 0.40
CA LEU A 449 2.17 -25.54 0.69
C LEU A 449 1.66 -24.75 -0.52
N MET A 450 2.53 -24.00 -1.20
CA MET A 450 2.12 -23.24 -2.39
C MET A 450 1.66 -24.15 -3.52
N LYS A 451 2.38 -25.24 -3.82
CA LYS A 451 1.97 -26.25 -4.81
C LYS A 451 0.61 -26.87 -4.46
N ARG A 452 0.39 -27.18 -3.18
CA ARG A 452 -0.88 -27.71 -2.67
C ARG A 452 -2.03 -26.72 -2.91
N LEU A 453 -1.84 -25.45 -2.53
CA LEU A 453 -2.85 -24.41 -2.73
C LEU A 453 -3.11 -24.17 -4.23
N VAL A 454 -2.07 -24.12 -5.07
CA VAL A 454 -2.22 -24.02 -6.53
C VAL A 454 -3.02 -25.21 -7.07
N ALA A 455 -2.72 -26.44 -6.65
CA ALA A 455 -3.44 -27.62 -7.09
C ALA A 455 -4.93 -27.58 -6.73
N ILE A 456 -5.28 -27.17 -5.50
CA ILE A 456 -6.68 -27.01 -5.07
C ILE A 456 -7.37 -25.88 -5.86
N LEU A 457 -6.76 -24.69 -5.90
CA LEU A 457 -7.33 -23.50 -6.52
C LEU A 457 -7.42 -23.62 -8.06
N SER A 458 -6.61 -24.48 -8.69
CA SER A 458 -6.69 -24.78 -10.14
C SER A 458 -8.05 -25.35 -10.57
N LYS A 459 -8.77 -25.98 -9.63
CA LYS A 459 -10.10 -26.56 -9.85
C LYS A 459 -11.23 -25.56 -9.63
N SER A 460 -10.91 -24.36 -9.16
CA SER A 460 -11.89 -23.29 -8.98
C SER A 460 -12.29 -22.68 -10.32
N LYS A 461 -13.56 -22.26 -10.42
CA LYS A 461 -14.07 -21.46 -11.55
C LYS A 461 -13.56 -20.01 -11.55
N HIS A 462 -12.95 -19.58 -10.44
CA HIS A 462 -12.45 -18.21 -10.25
C HIS A 462 -11.04 -18.04 -10.79
N ARG A 463 -10.62 -16.78 -10.96
CA ARG A 463 -9.24 -16.42 -11.35
C ARG A 463 -8.47 -15.89 -10.15
N PHE A 464 -7.17 -16.17 -10.11
CA PHE A 464 -6.33 -15.79 -8.98
C PHE A 464 -5.18 -14.89 -9.42
N ILE A 465 -4.88 -13.89 -8.59
CA ILE A 465 -3.62 -13.15 -8.61
C ILE A 465 -2.78 -13.68 -7.45
N VAL A 466 -1.62 -14.24 -7.74
CA VAL A 466 -0.77 -14.92 -6.76
C VAL A 466 0.51 -14.13 -6.55
N SER A 467 0.75 -13.64 -5.33
CA SER A 467 2.07 -13.19 -4.92
C SER A 467 2.92 -14.42 -4.65
N LYS A 468 3.78 -14.77 -5.61
CA LYS A 468 4.46 -16.09 -5.64
C LYS A 468 5.60 -16.22 -4.63
N GLY A 469 6.07 -15.11 -4.08
CA GLY A 469 7.17 -15.08 -3.11
C GLY A 469 8.54 -15.35 -3.73
N TYR A 470 9.55 -15.49 -2.87
CA TYR A 470 10.95 -15.55 -3.32
C TYR A 470 11.28 -16.83 -4.09
N ARG A 471 10.65 -17.95 -3.71
CA ARG A 471 10.78 -19.27 -4.37
C ARG A 471 9.80 -19.46 -5.54
N HIS A 472 9.33 -18.38 -6.17
CA HIS A 472 8.31 -18.39 -7.22
C HIS A 472 8.65 -19.22 -8.47
N THR A 473 9.90 -19.59 -8.70
CA THR A 473 10.28 -20.45 -9.84
C THR A 473 10.33 -21.93 -9.51
N GLU A 474 10.08 -22.31 -8.27
CA GLU A 474 10.06 -23.72 -7.84
C GLU A 474 8.68 -24.37 -7.99
N TYR A 475 7.69 -23.59 -8.45
CA TYR A 475 6.36 -24.06 -8.77
C TYR A 475 5.71 -23.19 -9.86
N GLU A 476 4.88 -23.84 -10.66
CA GLU A 476 4.11 -23.19 -11.71
C GLU A 476 2.70 -22.86 -11.24
N LEU A 477 2.11 -21.85 -11.87
CA LEU A 477 0.71 -21.47 -11.65
C LEU A 477 -0.18 -22.19 -12.66
N ALA A 478 -1.42 -22.49 -12.27
CA ALA A 478 -2.41 -23.08 -13.17
C ALA A 478 -2.98 -22.03 -14.14
N ASP A 479 -3.65 -22.47 -15.21
CA ASP A 479 -4.18 -21.62 -16.29
C ASP A 479 -5.14 -20.51 -15.80
N ASN A 480 -5.82 -20.73 -14.68
CA ASN A 480 -6.73 -19.75 -14.07
C ASN A 480 -6.01 -18.73 -13.16
N MET A 481 -4.68 -18.74 -13.11
CA MET A 481 -3.89 -17.90 -12.21
C MET A 481 -2.90 -17.04 -13.00
N TRP A 482 -2.61 -15.87 -12.45
CA TRP A 482 -1.49 -15.03 -12.85
C TRP A 482 -0.74 -14.59 -11.60
N GLY A 483 0.57 -14.38 -11.67
CA GLY A 483 1.33 -13.98 -10.51
C GLY A 483 2.80 -13.75 -10.78
N GLU A 484 3.41 -12.94 -9.93
CA GLU A 484 4.82 -12.54 -9.99
C GLU A 484 5.48 -12.79 -8.62
N ARG A 485 6.82 -12.64 -8.53
CA ARG A 485 7.57 -12.75 -7.25
C ARG A 485 6.92 -11.94 -6.13
N SER A 486 6.58 -10.69 -6.43
CA SER A 486 5.87 -9.78 -5.54
C SER A 486 4.79 -9.08 -6.35
N VAL A 487 3.64 -8.90 -5.72
CA VAL A 487 2.49 -8.21 -6.30
C VAL A 487 2.12 -7.07 -5.35
N PRO A 488 2.07 -5.80 -5.81
CA PRO A 488 1.78 -4.66 -4.94
C PRO A 488 0.32 -4.73 -4.46
N SER A 489 0.12 -5.00 -3.16
CA SER A 489 -1.19 -5.21 -2.55
C SER A 489 -2.12 -4.01 -2.79
N HIS A 490 -1.63 -2.78 -2.60
CA HIS A 490 -2.40 -1.55 -2.80
C HIS A 490 -2.92 -1.35 -4.23
N LYS A 491 -2.29 -1.94 -5.25
CA LYS A 491 -2.78 -1.89 -6.65
C LYS A 491 -3.75 -3.03 -6.96
N VAL A 492 -3.68 -4.12 -6.21
CA VAL A 492 -4.47 -5.33 -6.48
C VAL A 492 -5.72 -5.42 -5.62
N LEU A 493 -5.66 -5.01 -4.35
CA LEU A 493 -6.80 -4.97 -3.44
C LEU A 493 -8.04 -4.25 -4.02
N PRO A 494 -7.93 -3.14 -4.79
CA PRO A 494 -9.10 -2.51 -5.39
C PRO A 494 -9.81 -3.40 -6.42
N ILE A 495 -9.06 -4.21 -7.18
CA ILE A 495 -9.57 -4.95 -8.35
C ILE A 495 -9.90 -6.43 -8.07
N ILE A 496 -9.76 -6.90 -6.82
CA ILE A 496 -10.11 -8.27 -6.43
C ILE A 496 -11.42 -8.32 -5.65
N ASP A 497 -12.12 -9.44 -5.77
CA ASP A 497 -13.38 -9.68 -5.07
C ASP A 497 -13.18 -10.26 -3.66
N LEU A 498 -12.06 -10.93 -3.42
CA LEU A 498 -11.70 -11.62 -2.17
C LEU A 498 -10.18 -11.75 -2.08
N ILE A 499 -9.63 -11.68 -0.87
CA ILE A 499 -8.23 -12.03 -0.61
C ILE A 499 -8.09 -13.33 0.17
N ILE A 500 -7.12 -14.16 -0.23
CA ILE A 500 -6.62 -15.26 0.60
C ILE A 500 -5.26 -14.81 1.14
N THR A 501 -5.15 -14.64 2.45
CA THR A 501 -3.98 -14.05 3.11
C THR A 501 -3.51 -14.92 4.27
N SER A 502 -2.22 -14.88 4.61
CA SER A 502 -1.75 -15.52 5.83
C SER A 502 -2.22 -14.80 7.09
N GLY A 503 -2.71 -13.55 7.00
CA GLY A 503 -3.23 -12.82 8.14
C GLY A 503 -2.25 -11.88 8.81
N HIS A 504 -1.17 -11.47 8.13
CA HIS A 504 -0.34 -10.35 8.61
C HIS A 504 -1.20 -9.10 8.82
N ASN A 505 -1.01 -8.40 9.95
CA ASN A 505 -1.88 -7.29 10.33
C ASN A 505 -1.95 -6.16 9.31
N ASN A 506 -0.86 -5.83 8.62
CA ASN A 506 -0.90 -4.85 7.53
C ASN A 506 -1.85 -5.29 6.41
N ASN A 507 -1.73 -6.54 5.94
CA ASN A 507 -2.60 -7.07 4.89
C ASN A 507 -4.06 -7.12 5.35
N VAL A 508 -4.32 -7.53 6.59
CA VAL A 508 -5.68 -7.57 7.17
C VAL A 508 -6.26 -6.14 7.25
N SER A 509 -5.47 -5.19 7.72
CA SER A 509 -5.86 -3.78 7.86
C SER A 509 -6.13 -3.12 6.50
N GLU A 510 -5.24 -3.32 5.52
CA GLU A 510 -5.46 -2.86 4.15
C GLU A 510 -6.71 -3.50 3.54
N THR A 511 -6.93 -4.79 3.76
CA THR A 511 -8.11 -5.50 3.24
C THR A 511 -9.39 -4.95 3.85
N MET A 512 -9.40 -4.70 5.17
CA MET A 512 -10.51 -4.05 5.88
C MET A 512 -10.74 -2.64 5.37
N TYR A 513 -9.67 -1.88 5.13
CA TYR A 513 -9.73 -0.54 4.56
C TYR A 513 -10.39 -0.52 3.17
N PHE A 514 -10.09 -1.50 2.31
CA PHE A 514 -10.74 -1.67 1.01
C PHE A 514 -12.10 -2.37 1.08
N GLY A 515 -12.58 -2.74 2.28
CA GLY A 515 -13.86 -3.40 2.47
C GLY A 515 -13.96 -4.75 1.74
N LYS A 516 -12.84 -5.47 1.56
CA LYS A 516 -12.84 -6.75 0.84
C LYS A 516 -13.02 -7.91 1.83
N PRO A 517 -13.81 -8.93 1.46
CA PRO A 517 -13.91 -10.12 2.29
C PRO A 517 -12.61 -10.94 2.20
N MET A 518 -12.31 -11.72 3.24
CA MET A 518 -11.03 -12.44 3.33
C MET A 518 -11.15 -13.87 3.85
N ILE A 519 -10.31 -14.75 3.30
CA ILE A 519 -9.99 -16.05 3.87
C ILE A 519 -8.59 -15.94 4.46
N VAL A 520 -8.49 -16.11 5.78
CA VAL A 520 -7.23 -16.02 6.51
C VAL A 520 -6.70 -17.44 6.77
N MET A 521 -5.50 -17.70 6.26
CA MET A 521 -4.79 -18.97 6.38
C MET A 521 -3.52 -18.80 7.21
N PRO A 522 -3.63 -18.74 8.54
CA PRO A 522 -2.51 -18.42 9.40
C PRO A 522 -1.46 -19.52 9.40
N VAL A 523 -0.20 -19.10 9.44
CA VAL A 523 0.95 -20.02 9.48
C VAL A 523 1.62 -19.98 10.86
N TRP A 524 1.76 -18.82 11.51
CA TRP A 524 2.45 -18.70 12.81
C TRP A 524 2.16 -17.35 13.49
N LEU A 525 2.36 -17.30 14.82
CA LEU A 525 2.29 -16.10 15.67
C LEU A 525 1.00 -15.27 15.52
N ASP A 526 1.14 -13.97 15.28
CA ASP A 526 0.10 -12.94 15.23
C ASP A 526 -0.98 -13.24 14.20
N GLN A 527 -0.59 -13.90 13.11
CA GLN A 527 -1.49 -14.38 12.08
C GLN A 527 -2.61 -15.24 12.66
N LEU A 528 -2.30 -16.07 13.67
CA LEU A 528 -3.29 -16.94 14.32
C LEU A 528 -4.37 -16.12 15.01
N ASP A 529 -3.98 -15.04 15.68
CA ASP A 529 -4.89 -14.14 16.39
C ASP A 529 -5.71 -13.30 15.40
N ALA A 530 -5.06 -12.74 14.38
CA ALA A 530 -5.73 -11.97 13.33
C ALA A 530 -6.78 -12.82 12.59
N ALA A 531 -6.42 -14.06 12.21
CA ALA A 531 -7.33 -15.01 11.59
C ALA A 531 -8.53 -15.34 12.49
N GLN A 532 -8.27 -15.57 13.78
CA GLN A 532 -9.32 -15.87 14.74
C GLN A 532 -10.25 -14.67 14.92
N ARG A 533 -9.70 -13.46 15.02
CA ARG A 533 -10.48 -12.22 15.22
C ARG A 533 -11.38 -11.89 14.03
N VAL A 534 -10.86 -12.05 12.81
CA VAL A 534 -11.64 -11.90 11.57
C VAL A 534 -12.81 -12.88 11.54
N ALA A 535 -12.58 -14.15 11.89
CA ALA A 535 -13.62 -15.17 11.93
C ALA A 535 -14.68 -14.87 13.02
N GLU A 536 -14.26 -14.47 14.23
CA GLU A 536 -15.17 -14.11 15.32
C GLU A 536 -16.12 -12.96 14.99
N LYS A 537 -15.60 -11.92 14.34
CA LYS A 537 -16.41 -10.75 13.95
C LYS A 537 -17.29 -11.03 12.74
N GLY A 538 -17.15 -12.20 12.12
CA GLY A 538 -17.85 -12.57 10.90
C GLY A 538 -17.49 -11.64 9.75
N LEU A 539 -16.20 -11.30 9.63
CA LEU A 539 -15.62 -10.44 8.59
C LEU A 539 -14.79 -11.24 7.57
N GLY A 540 -14.72 -12.56 7.75
CA GLY A 540 -14.01 -13.50 6.89
C GLY A 540 -14.01 -14.90 7.48
N VAL A 541 -13.25 -15.81 6.86
CA VAL A 541 -13.15 -17.22 7.28
C VAL A 541 -11.71 -17.55 7.64
N ARG A 542 -11.50 -18.33 8.70
CA ARG A 542 -10.20 -18.91 9.06
C ARG A 542 -10.12 -20.34 8.56
N LEU A 543 -9.07 -20.68 7.81
CA LEU A 543 -8.78 -22.07 7.38
C LEU A 543 -7.35 -22.47 7.75
N ASN A 544 -7.14 -23.74 8.07
CA ASN A 544 -5.78 -24.28 8.23
C ASN A 544 -5.17 -24.55 6.84
N PRO A 545 -4.10 -23.85 6.43
CA PRO A 545 -3.51 -24.01 5.09
C PRO A 545 -3.01 -25.43 4.78
N TYR A 546 -2.61 -26.19 5.81
CA TYR A 546 -2.03 -27.53 5.67
C TYR A 546 -3.08 -28.64 5.66
N GLU A 547 -4.24 -28.40 6.28
CA GLU A 547 -5.24 -29.44 6.53
C GLU A 547 -6.57 -29.21 5.83
N CYS A 548 -6.88 -27.98 5.39
CA CYS A 548 -8.16 -27.68 4.74
C CYS A 548 -8.34 -28.58 3.52
N SER A 549 -9.43 -29.34 3.47
CA SER A 549 -9.75 -30.13 2.28
C SER A 549 -9.97 -29.21 1.07
N GLU A 550 -9.85 -29.81 -0.11
CA GLU A 550 -10.14 -29.14 -1.38
C GLU A 550 -11.53 -28.48 -1.37
N ASN A 551 -12.54 -29.23 -0.95
CA ASN A 551 -13.91 -28.73 -0.87
C ASN A 551 -14.04 -27.62 0.18
N GLU A 552 -13.44 -27.76 1.36
CA GLU A 552 -13.50 -26.69 2.38
C GLU A 552 -12.95 -25.36 1.86
N LEU A 553 -11.84 -25.37 1.11
CA LEU A 553 -11.29 -24.14 0.53
C LEU A 553 -12.18 -23.59 -0.60
N LEU A 554 -12.56 -24.44 -1.56
CA LEU A 554 -13.35 -24.00 -2.71
C LEU A 554 -14.75 -23.52 -2.30
N ASP A 555 -15.41 -24.23 -1.38
CA ASP A 555 -16.71 -23.86 -0.84
C ASP A 555 -16.61 -22.60 0.02
N SER A 556 -15.52 -22.40 0.77
CA SER A 556 -15.31 -21.14 1.52
C SER A 556 -15.16 -19.96 0.58
N ILE A 557 -14.43 -20.10 -0.53
CA ILE A 557 -14.32 -19.04 -1.55
C ILE A 557 -15.69 -18.69 -2.10
N ASP A 558 -16.46 -19.70 -2.51
CA ASP A 558 -17.80 -19.50 -3.05
C ASP A 558 -18.76 -18.91 -2.00
N SER A 559 -18.71 -19.38 -0.76
CA SER A 559 -19.55 -18.90 0.35
C SER A 559 -19.28 -17.42 0.65
N VAL A 560 -18.00 -17.07 0.85
CA VAL A 560 -17.59 -15.71 1.20
C VAL A 560 -17.90 -14.72 0.09
N LEU A 561 -17.65 -15.07 -1.18
CA LEU A 561 -17.99 -14.23 -2.34
C LEU A 561 -19.51 -14.03 -2.51
N ASN A 562 -20.33 -14.95 -2.01
CA ASN A 562 -21.79 -14.87 -2.12
C ASN A 562 -22.48 -14.34 -0.85
N ASP A 563 -21.73 -14.08 0.23
CA ASP A 563 -22.28 -13.55 1.48
C ASP A 563 -22.57 -12.04 1.37
N LYS A 564 -23.82 -11.73 1.04
CA LYS A 564 -24.31 -10.34 0.93
C LYS A 564 -24.28 -9.58 2.26
N ILE A 565 -24.43 -10.27 3.38
CA ILE A 565 -24.43 -9.64 4.71
C ILE A 565 -22.99 -9.24 5.05
N LEU A 566 -22.02 -10.11 4.78
CA LEU A 566 -20.60 -9.79 4.90
C LEU A 566 -20.21 -8.61 4.00
N ALA A 567 -20.60 -8.64 2.72
CA ALA A 567 -20.34 -7.54 1.79
C ALA A 567 -20.93 -6.21 2.31
N GLN A 568 -22.16 -6.21 2.84
CA GLN A 568 -22.77 -5.01 3.44
C GLN A 568 -22.04 -4.52 4.70
N LYS A 569 -21.56 -5.44 5.56
CA LYS A 569 -20.78 -5.08 6.75
C LYS A 569 -19.48 -4.38 6.36
N LEU A 570 -18.84 -4.84 5.28
CA LEU A 570 -17.57 -4.32 4.78
C LEU A 570 -17.73 -3.07 3.90
N ALA A 571 -18.89 -2.88 3.23
CA ALA A 571 -19.18 -1.76 2.33
C ALA A 571 -19.40 -0.39 3.02
N LYS A 572 -19.17 -0.27 4.33
CA LYS A 572 -19.37 0.97 5.11
C LYS A 572 -18.42 2.13 4.74
N GLY A 573 -17.58 1.97 3.71
CA GLY A 573 -16.55 2.91 3.27
C GLY A 573 -16.92 3.93 2.18
N GLN A 574 -18.11 3.88 1.57
CA GLN A 574 -18.52 4.92 0.58
C GLN A 574 -19.36 6.01 1.26
N VAL A 575 -18.80 7.22 1.31
CA VAL A 575 -19.28 8.33 2.13
C VAL A 575 -19.91 9.42 1.24
N HIS A 576 -21.14 9.86 1.55
CA HIS A 576 -21.82 11.01 0.95
C HIS A 576 -20.98 12.31 1.09
N GLY A 577 -21.04 13.25 0.14
CA GLY A 577 -20.26 14.50 0.17
C GLY A 577 -20.40 15.28 1.50
N SER A 578 -21.62 15.40 2.02
CA SER A 578 -21.93 16.00 3.33
C SER A 578 -21.32 15.22 4.52
N VAL A 579 -21.26 13.89 4.43
CA VAL A 579 -20.62 13.05 5.46
C VAL A 579 -19.10 13.15 5.39
N GLY A 580 -18.53 13.26 4.18
CA GLY A 580 -17.09 13.47 4.00
C GLY A 580 -16.62 14.80 4.58
N MET A 581 -17.39 15.88 4.34
CA MET A 581 -17.15 17.17 4.97
C MET A 581 -17.28 17.12 6.48
N ALA A 582 -18.32 16.49 7.03
CA ALA A 582 -18.52 16.38 8.47
C ALA A 582 -17.42 15.56 9.16
N GLU A 583 -16.93 14.50 8.53
CA GLU A 583 -15.77 13.73 9.02
C GLU A 583 -14.54 14.62 9.10
N ILE A 584 -14.22 15.37 8.04
CA ILE A 584 -13.08 16.31 8.03
C ILE A 584 -13.22 17.36 9.14
N LEU A 585 -14.40 17.97 9.31
CA LEU A 585 -14.65 18.98 10.33
C LEU A 585 -14.53 18.41 11.74
N ARG A 586 -15.12 17.24 12.00
CA ARG A 586 -15.02 16.54 13.28
C ARG A 586 -13.57 16.18 13.60
N ASP A 587 -12.80 15.71 12.62
CA ASP A 587 -11.41 15.29 12.79
C ASP A 587 -10.49 16.48 13.16
N THR A 588 -10.92 17.73 12.93
CA THR A 588 -10.20 18.91 13.47
C THR A 588 -10.34 19.08 14.98
N GLY A 589 -11.31 18.40 15.62
CA GLY A 589 -11.64 18.54 17.05
C GLY A 589 -12.29 19.88 17.43
N ARG A 590 -12.53 20.78 16.47
CA ARG A 590 -13.02 22.15 16.71
C ARG A 590 -14.53 22.30 16.55
N TYR A 591 -15.17 21.38 15.83
CA TYR A 591 -16.57 21.50 15.44
C TYR A 591 -17.38 20.32 15.94
N ASN A 592 -18.55 20.60 16.52
CA ASN A 592 -19.58 19.58 16.74
C ASN A 592 -20.46 19.50 15.50
N CYS A 593 -20.54 18.31 14.88
CA CYS A 593 -21.30 18.12 13.64
C CYS A 593 -22.60 17.36 13.92
N VAL A 594 -23.73 17.98 13.60
CA VAL A 594 -25.08 17.40 13.75
C VAL A 594 -25.74 17.27 12.38
N PHE A 595 -26.28 16.11 12.06
CA PHE A 595 -27.00 15.85 10.81
C PHE A 595 -28.51 16.00 10.99
N ALA A 596 -29.15 16.80 10.14
CA ALA A 596 -30.60 16.78 9.95
C ALA A 596 -30.93 15.95 8.70
N VAL A 597 -31.54 14.77 8.86
CA VAL A 597 -31.79 13.81 7.77
C VAL A 597 -33.11 13.05 7.96
N ASN A 598 -33.61 12.40 6.91
CA ASN A 598 -34.71 11.46 7.06
C ASN A 598 -34.29 10.18 7.84
N GLY A 599 -35.28 9.42 8.32
CA GLY A 599 -35.06 8.26 9.18
C GLY A 599 -34.18 7.15 8.59
N VAL A 600 -34.04 7.08 7.26
CA VAL A 600 -33.26 6.04 6.58
C VAL A 600 -31.77 6.14 6.91
N TRP A 601 -31.26 7.35 7.14
CA TRP A 601 -29.82 7.62 7.30
C TRP A 601 -29.34 7.58 8.75
N LYS A 602 -30.27 7.56 9.71
CA LYS A 602 -29.96 7.71 11.13
C LYS A 602 -28.92 6.70 11.62
N ALA A 603 -29.16 5.41 11.39
CA ALA A 603 -28.28 4.34 11.88
C ALA A 603 -26.86 4.44 11.31
N LEU A 604 -26.71 4.85 10.05
CA LEU A 604 -25.41 5.03 9.41
C LEU A 604 -24.62 6.17 10.07
N LEU A 605 -25.26 7.32 10.26
CA LEU A 605 -24.60 8.53 10.78
C LEU A 605 -24.26 8.41 12.26
N GLU A 606 -25.17 7.82 13.07
CA GLU A 606 -24.89 7.51 14.47
C GLU A 606 -23.74 6.52 14.61
N SER A 607 -23.64 5.52 13.72
CA SER A 607 -22.51 4.56 13.73
C SER A 607 -21.16 5.23 13.42
N LYS A 608 -21.19 6.38 12.73
CA LYS A 608 -20.02 7.23 12.46
C LYS A 608 -19.76 8.26 13.57
N GLY A 609 -20.54 8.23 14.66
CA GLY A 609 -20.35 9.10 15.82
C GLY A 609 -20.88 10.52 15.62
N PHE A 610 -21.84 10.73 14.71
CA PHE A 610 -22.52 12.01 14.56
C PHE A 610 -23.87 12.02 15.27
N ASP A 611 -24.23 13.17 15.83
CA ASP A 611 -25.58 13.42 16.33
C ASP A 611 -26.57 13.56 15.17
N VAL A 612 -27.76 12.99 15.30
CA VAL A 612 -28.78 13.00 14.26
C VAL A 612 -30.11 13.61 14.75
N LYS A 613 -30.63 14.56 13.98
CA LYS A 613 -31.98 15.11 14.07
C LYS A 613 -32.79 14.63 12.88
N LEU A 614 -34.02 14.18 13.13
CA LEU A 614 -34.88 13.62 12.08
C LEU A 614 -35.76 14.71 11.45
N MET A 615 -35.91 14.63 10.13
CA MET A 615 -36.89 15.40 9.36
C MET A 615 -37.70 14.49 8.43
N GLU A 616 -38.96 14.84 8.19
CA GLU A 616 -39.79 14.12 7.22
C GLU A 616 -39.49 14.56 5.79
N SER A 617 -39.67 13.65 4.83
CA SER A 617 -39.44 13.88 3.40
C SER A 617 -40.67 13.46 2.59
N VAL A 618 -40.95 14.20 1.52
CA VAL A 618 -42.08 13.91 0.62
C VAL A 618 -41.73 12.77 -0.34
N ASP A 619 -42.58 11.75 -0.41
CA ASP A 619 -42.44 10.68 -1.40
C ASP A 619 -42.62 11.24 -2.82
N PHE A 620 -41.67 10.92 -3.70
CA PHE A 620 -41.65 11.44 -5.07
C PHE A 620 -42.89 11.03 -5.87
N ASN A 621 -43.35 9.78 -5.74
CA ASN A 621 -44.51 9.29 -6.50
C ASN A 621 -45.78 9.97 -6.02
N ASP A 622 -45.91 10.19 -4.71
CA ASP A 622 -47.01 10.98 -4.16
C ASP A 622 -46.99 12.44 -4.59
N ALA A 623 -45.79 13.00 -4.78
CA ALA A 623 -45.66 14.39 -5.21
C ALA A 623 -46.07 14.61 -6.67
N ILE A 624 -45.91 13.60 -7.53
CA ILE A 624 -46.17 13.71 -8.98
C ILE A 624 -47.47 13.04 -9.44
N LYS A 625 -48.18 12.30 -8.58
CA LYS A 625 -49.36 11.48 -8.97
C LYS A 625 -50.48 12.25 -9.67
N ASP A 626 -50.65 13.53 -9.34
CA ASP A 626 -51.71 14.39 -9.91
C ASP A 626 -51.27 15.13 -11.19
N SER A 627 -50.05 14.89 -11.67
CA SER A 627 -49.56 15.51 -12.92
C SER A 627 -50.03 14.73 -14.14
N LEU A 628 -50.53 15.44 -15.17
CA LEU A 628 -50.80 14.89 -16.51
C LEU A 628 -49.54 14.27 -17.15
N ASP A 629 -48.36 14.70 -16.69
CA ASP A 629 -47.05 14.24 -17.15
C ASP A 629 -46.51 13.05 -16.33
N SER A 630 -47.20 12.59 -15.28
CA SER A 630 -46.77 11.46 -14.44
C SER A 630 -46.50 10.18 -15.24
N SER A 631 -47.25 9.98 -16.33
CA SER A 631 -47.04 8.89 -17.30
C SER A 631 -45.68 8.92 -18.00
N LEU A 632 -45.00 10.08 -18.05
CA LEU A 632 -43.62 10.18 -18.56
C LEU A 632 -42.62 9.49 -17.61
N MET A 633 -42.96 9.32 -16.34
CA MET A 633 -42.12 8.55 -15.42
C MET A 633 -42.32 7.03 -15.60
N ASP A 634 -43.24 6.59 -16.47
CA ASP A 634 -43.29 5.19 -16.92
C ASP A 634 -42.04 4.92 -17.78
N PRO A 635 -41.20 3.99 -17.36
CA PRO A 635 -40.01 3.61 -18.11
C PRO A 635 -40.24 3.13 -19.52
N LYS A 636 -41.44 2.66 -19.88
CA LYS A 636 -41.78 2.31 -21.27
C LYS A 636 -41.69 3.53 -22.20
N ASN A 637 -41.85 4.74 -21.65
CA ASN A 637 -41.79 6.00 -22.38
C ASN A 637 -40.35 6.56 -22.46
N THR A 638 -39.34 5.86 -21.91
CA THR A 638 -37.93 6.32 -21.89
C THR A 638 -37.25 6.48 -23.24
N LYS A 639 -37.68 5.72 -24.25
CA LYS A 639 -37.19 5.83 -25.64
C LYS A 639 -37.40 7.19 -26.28
N THR A 640 -38.40 7.94 -25.82
CA THR A 640 -38.82 9.21 -26.40
C THR A 640 -37.94 10.38 -25.93
N PHE A 641 -37.23 10.22 -24.81
CA PHE A 641 -36.42 11.26 -24.15
C PHE A 641 -35.13 11.58 -24.91
N ALA A 642 -34.49 10.58 -25.52
CA ALA A 642 -33.21 10.76 -26.19
C ALA A 642 -33.30 11.41 -27.59
N LYS A 643 -34.51 11.71 -28.08
CA LYS A 643 -34.72 12.07 -29.50
C LYS A 643 -35.41 13.41 -29.73
N SER A 644 -35.96 14.05 -28.69
CA SER A 644 -36.66 15.33 -28.84
C SER A 644 -36.66 16.14 -27.54
N LEU A 645 -36.61 17.46 -27.67
CA LEU A 645 -36.56 18.40 -26.56
C LEU A 645 -37.85 18.40 -25.71
N GLU A 646 -38.99 18.17 -26.36
CA GLU A 646 -40.31 18.36 -25.76
C GLU A 646 -40.59 17.41 -24.56
N PRO A 647 -40.38 16.08 -24.65
CA PRO A 647 -40.45 15.18 -23.49
C PRO A 647 -39.47 15.53 -22.37
N THR A 648 -38.24 15.93 -22.70
CA THR A 648 -37.21 16.30 -21.72
C THR A 648 -37.60 17.56 -20.94
N SER A 649 -38.18 18.55 -21.62
CA SER A 649 -38.68 19.78 -20.99
C SER A 649 -39.81 19.50 -19.99
N ARG A 650 -40.73 18.57 -20.31
CA ARG A 650 -41.83 18.16 -19.41
C ARG A 650 -41.33 17.48 -18.14
N ILE A 651 -40.31 16.63 -18.27
CA ILE A 651 -39.69 15.96 -17.12
C ILE A 651 -38.96 16.96 -16.23
N ASN A 652 -38.23 17.90 -16.81
CA ASN A 652 -37.57 18.96 -16.04
C ASN A 652 -38.59 19.75 -15.19
N THR A 653 -39.75 20.09 -15.77
CA THR A 653 -40.86 20.71 -15.02
C THR A 653 -41.37 19.84 -13.87
N LEU A 654 -41.49 18.52 -14.05
CA LEU A 654 -41.92 17.60 -12.99
C LEU A 654 -40.95 17.61 -11.80
N PHE A 655 -39.64 17.50 -12.06
CA PHE A 655 -38.63 17.52 -11.01
C PHE A 655 -38.60 18.86 -10.27
N LEU A 656 -38.69 19.97 -10.99
CA LEU A 656 -38.79 21.30 -10.36
C LEU A 656 -40.01 21.40 -9.45
N LYS A 657 -41.18 20.93 -9.88
CA LYS A 657 -42.39 20.88 -9.04
C LYS A 657 -42.18 20.04 -7.78
N TYR A 658 -41.53 18.89 -7.92
CA TYR A 658 -41.21 18.03 -6.78
C TYR A 658 -40.29 18.72 -5.77
N PHE A 659 -39.14 19.23 -6.20
CA PHE A 659 -38.16 19.82 -5.29
C PHE A 659 -38.70 21.09 -4.61
N ILE A 660 -39.50 21.90 -5.32
CA ILE A 660 -40.19 23.06 -4.72
C ILE A 660 -41.17 22.61 -3.64
N ARG A 661 -41.92 21.52 -3.89
CA ARG A 661 -42.90 20.99 -2.93
C ARG A 661 -42.22 20.39 -1.72
N GLU A 662 -41.21 19.56 -1.93
CA GLU A 662 -40.43 18.92 -0.87
C GLU A 662 -39.77 19.98 0.03
N ALA A 663 -39.11 20.99 -0.56
CA ALA A 663 -38.50 22.06 0.20
C ALA A 663 -39.51 22.80 1.10
N LYS A 664 -40.75 22.99 0.63
CA LYS A 664 -41.82 23.65 1.41
C LYS A 664 -42.39 22.78 2.53
N GLU A 665 -42.64 21.51 2.26
CA GLU A 665 -43.23 20.59 3.22
C GLU A 665 -42.25 20.19 4.33
N THR A 666 -40.95 20.16 4.00
CA THR A 666 -39.88 19.83 4.96
C THR A 666 -39.36 21.06 5.73
N ASP A 667 -39.52 22.29 5.23
CA ASP A 667 -39.05 23.54 5.88
C ASP A 667 -39.49 23.71 7.36
N PRO A 668 -40.72 23.35 7.79
CA PRO A 668 -41.13 23.46 9.19
C PRO A 668 -40.27 22.62 10.15
N TYR A 669 -39.79 21.46 9.71
CA TYR A 669 -38.88 20.61 10.50
C TYR A 669 -37.50 21.26 10.58
N VAL A 670 -36.99 21.77 9.46
CA VAL A 670 -35.72 22.49 9.39
C VAL A 670 -35.76 23.72 10.31
N LYS A 671 -36.86 24.48 10.30
CA LYS A 671 -37.09 25.62 11.20
C LYS A 671 -36.98 25.22 12.67
N THR A 672 -37.72 24.19 13.08
CA THR A 672 -37.72 23.68 14.47
C THR A 672 -36.31 23.26 14.88
N ILE A 673 -35.60 22.52 14.01
CA ILE A 673 -34.22 22.07 14.28
C ILE A 673 -33.27 23.27 14.45
N ILE A 674 -33.39 24.31 13.63
CA ILE A 674 -32.58 25.53 13.75
C ILE A 674 -32.88 26.26 15.07
N GLU A 675 -34.16 26.39 15.44
CA GLU A 675 -34.58 27.07 16.68
C GLU A 675 -34.12 26.32 17.94
N ASP A 676 -34.14 24.98 17.90
CA ASP A 676 -33.72 24.10 19.00
C ASP A 676 -32.20 24.02 19.12
N LEU A 677 -31.50 23.79 18.00
CA LEU A 677 -30.05 23.55 17.99
C LEU A 677 -29.24 24.85 18.05
N LYS A 678 -29.77 25.93 17.46
CA LYS A 678 -29.09 27.22 17.29
C LYS A 678 -27.67 27.06 16.74
N PRO A 679 -27.52 26.49 15.53
CA PRO A 679 -26.20 26.19 14.96
C PRO A 679 -25.40 27.46 14.64
N ASP A 680 -24.07 27.39 14.74
CA ASP A 680 -23.16 28.48 14.35
C ASP A 680 -22.99 28.59 12.82
N LEU A 681 -23.16 27.47 12.11
CA LEU A 681 -23.02 27.33 10.66
C LEU A 681 -23.96 26.24 10.15
N ILE A 682 -24.62 26.47 9.01
CA ILE A 682 -25.47 25.47 8.36
C ILE A 682 -24.86 25.05 7.03
N ILE A 683 -24.78 23.75 6.75
CA ILE A 683 -24.44 23.23 5.40
C ILE A 683 -25.71 22.63 4.80
N SER A 684 -26.15 23.17 3.66
CA SER A 684 -27.37 22.74 2.98
C SER A 684 -27.02 22.08 1.65
N ASP A 685 -27.32 20.79 1.55
CA ASP A 685 -27.07 19.94 0.37
C ASP A 685 -28.42 19.50 -0.22
N HIS A 686 -29.03 20.38 -1.02
CA HIS A 686 -30.37 20.16 -1.57
C HIS A 686 -30.54 20.87 -2.93
N PHE A 687 -31.46 20.41 -3.78
CA PHE A 687 -31.70 20.98 -5.11
C PHE A 687 -32.32 22.39 -5.10
N ILE A 688 -33.02 22.73 -4.02
CA ILE A 688 -33.72 24.00 -3.79
C ILE A 688 -33.43 24.44 -2.35
N ASN A 689 -33.29 25.74 -2.11
CA ASN A 689 -33.03 26.23 -0.76
C ASN A 689 -34.25 26.05 0.16
N TYR A 690 -34.00 25.69 1.41
CA TYR A 690 -34.98 25.78 2.49
C TYR A 690 -35.16 27.25 2.92
N PRO A 691 -36.36 27.83 2.84
CA PRO A 691 -36.61 29.21 3.25
C PRO A 691 -36.14 29.55 4.67
N SER A 692 -36.25 28.61 5.61
CA SER A 692 -35.84 28.79 6.99
C SER A 692 -34.32 28.91 7.14
N ILE A 693 -33.53 28.24 6.29
CA ILE A 693 -32.07 28.44 6.26
C ILE A 693 -31.74 29.83 5.73
N VAL A 694 -32.33 30.22 4.59
CA VAL A 694 -32.05 31.51 3.92
C VAL A 694 -32.38 32.70 4.83
N LYS A 695 -33.43 32.58 5.66
CA LYS A 695 -33.90 33.64 6.56
C LYS A 695 -33.34 33.56 7.98
N SER A 696 -32.59 32.51 8.31
CA SER A 696 -32.13 32.27 9.68
C SER A 696 -31.21 33.37 10.22
N GLY A 697 -30.53 34.12 9.35
CA GLY A 697 -29.45 35.03 9.72
C GLY A 697 -28.17 34.32 10.16
N ILE A 698 -28.15 32.98 10.14
CA ILE A 698 -26.99 32.14 10.47
C ILE A 698 -26.15 31.99 9.18
N PRO A 699 -24.82 32.11 9.26
CA PRO A 699 -23.95 31.77 8.13
C PRO A 699 -24.26 30.38 7.59
N TRP A 700 -24.35 30.23 6.27
CA TRP A 700 -24.68 28.95 5.67
C TRP A 700 -23.92 28.70 4.38
N ILE A 701 -23.67 27.43 4.08
CA ILE A 701 -22.98 26.97 2.88
C ILE A 701 -23.98 26.23 2.02
N PHE A 702 -24.10 26.61 0.75
CA PHE A 702 -24.83 25.80 -0.22
C PHE A 702 -23.88 24.76 -0.82
N SER A 703 -24.17 23.48 -0.65
CA SER A 703 -23.40 22.38 -1.22
C SER A 703 -24.14 21.81 -2.43
N TRP A 704 -23.48 21.73 -3.57
CA TRP A 704 -24.04 21.23 -4.82
C TRP A 704 -23.25 20.04 -5.36
N ASN A 705 -23.88 18.86 -5.36
CA ASN A 705 -23.24 17.58 -5.70
C ASN A 705 -23.65 17.02 -7.08
N ASP A 706 -24.42 17.77 -7.87
CA ASP A 706 -24.76 17.42 -9.27
C ASP A 706 -23.71 18.00 -10.26
N SER A 707 -23.87 17.72 -11.55
CA SER A 707 -22.98 18.20 -12.62
C SER A 707 -22.70 19.71 -12.53
N ALA A 708 -21.45 20.12 -12.72
CA ALA A 708 -21.06 21.54 -12.72
C ALA A 708 -21.88 22.42 -13.68
N LEU A 709 -22.40 21.87 -14.78
CA LEU A 709 -23.28 22.59 -15.70
C LEU A 709 -24.57 23.05 -15.01
N SER A 710 -25.14 22.22 -14.12
CA SER A 710 -26.39 22.46 -13.41
C SER A 710 -26.37 23.64 -12.43
N LEU A 711 -25.19 24.18 -12.12
CA LEU A 711 -25.07 25.49 -11.49
C LEU A 711 -25.75 26.61 -12.31
N ASP A 712 -26.04 26.39 -13.60
CA ASP A 712 -26.82 27.31 -14.45
C ASP A 712 -28.25 27.53 -13.91
N LEU A 713 -28.78 26.63 -13.06
CA LEU A 713 -30.05 26.83 -12.36
C LEU A 713 -29.98 27.82 -11.19
N GLY A 714 -28.79 28.10 -10.65
CA GLY A 714 -28.60 29.09 -9.58
C GLY A 714 -27.81 30.32 -10.02
N TYR A 715 -27.00 30.17 -11.07
CA TYR A 715 -26.13 31.19 -11.64
C TYR A 715 -26.08 31.02 -13.18
N PRO A 716 -27.15 31.45 -13.89
CA PRO A 716 -27.32 31.18 -15.31
C PRO A 716 -26.30 31.94 -16.19
N ASP A 717 -25.79 31.26 -17.23
CA ASP A 717 -24.91 31.87 -18.25
C ASP A 717 -25.30 31.43 -19.67
N LYS A 718 -25.69 32.40 -20.51
CA LYS A 718 -26.16 32.15 -21.88
C LYS A 718 -25.10 31.55 -22.81
N ARG A 719 -23.80 31.64 -22.46
CA ARG A 719 -22.71 31.00 -23.21
C ARG A 719 -22.76 29.48 -23.08
N LEU A 720 -23.24 29.00 -21.93
CA LEU A 720 -23.43 27.58 -21.66
C LEU A 720 -24.79 27.09 -22.18
N PRO A 721 -24.86 25.83 -22.64
CA PRO A 721 -26.13 25.20 -22.96
C PRO A 721 -27.01 25.06 -21.71
N PRO A 722 -28.35 25.07 -21.84
CA PRO A 722 -29.23 24.80 -20.71
C PRO A 722 -28.97 23.41 -20.11
N SER A 723 -29.02 23.35 -18.79
CA SER A 723 -28.82 22.12 -18.02
C SER A 723 -29.80 21.01 -18.41
N TYR A 724 -29.38 19.76 -18.23
CA TYR A 724 -30.18 18.54 -18.47
C TYR A 724 -30.53 18.23 -19.94
N LEU A 725 -30.08 19.03 -20.90
CA LEU A 725 -30.31 18.78 -22.33
C LEU A 725 -29.19 17.97 -23.02
N GLY A 726 -28.04 17.81 -22.37
CA GLY A 726 -26.89 17.05 -22.93
C GLY A 726 -26.29 17.68 -24.19
N LEU A 727 -26.48 18.98 -24.40
CA LEU A 727 -25.96 19.70 -25.56
C LEU A 727 -24.46 20.00 -25.38
N PRO A 728 -23.65 19.90 -26.44
CA PRO A 728 -22.23 20.25 -26.36
C PRO A 728 -22.02 21.77 -26.24
N THR A 729 -20.91 22.19 -25.64
CA THR A 729 -20.56 23.61 -25.45
C THR A 729 -20.39 24.37 -26.77
N ASN A 730 -20.08 23.69 -27.87
CA ASN A 730 -19.98 24.28 -29.21
C ASN A 730 -21.31 24.32 -30.00
N THR A 731 -22.44 23.99 -29.37
CA THR A 731 -23.77 24.15 -29.98
C THR A 731 -23.96 25.59 -30.44
N GLU A 732 -24.52 25.79 -31.63
CA GLU A 732 -24.79 27.11 -32.19
C GLU A 732 -25.60 27.96 -31.20
N ARG A 733 -25.22 29.24 -31.09
CA ARG A 733 -25.78 30.16 -30.10
C ARG A 733 -27.30 30.29 -30.22
N GLU A 734 -27.81 30.43 -31.44
CA GLU A 734 -29.25 30.53 -31.72
C GLU A 734 -30.01 29.30 -31.22
N MET A 735 -29.41 28.12 -31.36
CA MET A 735 -30.00 26.86 -30.91
C MET A 735 -30.02 26.76 -29.38
N LYS A 736 -28.94 27.18 -28.69
CA LYS A 736 -28.92 27.26 -27.22
C LYS A 736 -29.99 28.21 -26.69
N GLU A 737 -30.11 29.39 -27.30
CA GLU A 737 -31.08 30.42 -26.91
C GLU A 737 -32.53 29.92 -27.13
N LYS A 738 -32.81 29.33 -28.29
CA LYS A 738 -34.10 28.72 -28.59
C LYS A 738 -34.51 27.69 -27.54
N TYR A 739 -33.61 26.79 -27.15
CA TYR A 739 -33.93 25.76 -26.17
C TYR A 739 -34.09 26.30 -24.75
N ARG A 740 -33.26 27.29 -24.36
CA ARG A 740 -33.42 27.99 -23.08
C ARG A 740 -34.78 28.67 -22.99
N GLN A 741 -35.20 29.33 -24.07
CA GLN A 741 -36.50 29.99 -24.14
C GLN A 741 -37.66 29.00 -24.05
N GLN A 742 -37.58 27.84 -24.72
CA GLN A 742 -38.64 26.82 -24.62
C GLN A 742 -38.79 26.23 -23.21
N LEU A 743 -37.68 26.00 -22.51
CA LEU A 743 -37.71 25.58 -21.09
C LEU A 743 -38.33 26.65 -20.20
N TRP A 744 -38.04 27.92 -20.48
CA TRP A 744 -38.56 29.05 -19.73
C TRP A 744 -40.05 29.25 -19.95
N GLU A 745 -40.51 29.33 -21.20
CA GLU A 745 -41.93 29.48 -21.53
C GLU A 745 -42.79 28.40 -20.87
N ARG A 746 -42.26 27.18 -20.72
CA ARG A 746 -42.95 26.09 -20.02
C ARG A 746 -43.03 26.28 -18.49
N ASN A 747 -41.97 26.83 -17.89
CA ASN A 747 -41.81 26.91 -16.45
C ASN A 747 -42.12 28.30 -15.87
N ILE A 748 -42.40 29.30 -16.71
CA ILE A 748 -42.50 30.71 -16.30
C ILE A 748 -43.59 30.95 -15.26
N ASP A 749 -44.76 30.33 -15.40
CA ASP A 749 -45.87 30.47 -14.44
C ASP A 749 -45.53 29.82 -13.09
N LEU A 750 -44.92 28.64 -13.12
CA LEU A 750 -44.43 27.95 -11.92
C LEU A 750 -43.36 28.78 -11.21
N TRP A 751 -42.46 29.37 -11.99
CA TRP A 751 -41.38 30.20 -11.52
C TRP A 751 -41.90 31.50 -10.88
N TYR A 752 -42.83 32.21 -11.53
CA TYR A 752 -43.46 33.42 -10.98
C TYR A 752 -44.16 33.11 -9.65
N LYS A 753 -44.95 32.03 -9.62
CA LYS A 753 -45.61 31.59 -8.40
C LYS A 753 -44.60 31.31 -7.28
N TYR A 754 -43.56 30.52 -7.58
CA TYR A 754 -42.56 30.16 -6.58
C TYR A 754 -41.77 31.37 -6.07
N ARG A 755 -41.36 32.28 -6.97
CA ARG A 755 -40.70 33.55 -6.63
C ARG A 755 -41.58 34.40 -5.72
N ASP A 756 -42.84 34.59 -6.08
CA ASP A 756 -43.75 35.46 -5.34
C ASP A 756 -44.03 34.88 -3.94
N GLU A 757 -44.14 33.55 -3.83
CA GLU A 757 -44.26 32.86 -2.54
C GLU A 757 -43.00 33.02 -1.67
N LEU A 758 -41.79 32.89 -2.24
CA LEU A 758 -40.53 33.15 -1.54
C LEU A 758 -40.44 34.60 -1.05
N MET A 759 -40.77 35.56 -1.91
CA MET A 759 -40.76 36.98 -1.54
C MET A 759 -41.79 37.29 -0.45
N ALA A 760 -42.99 36.71 -0.53
CA ALA A 760 -44.04 36.89 0.48
C ALA A 760 -43.63 36.41 1.87
N ILE A 761 -42.75 35.40 1.96
CA ILE A 761 -42.21 34.91 3.24
C ILE A 761 -40.86 35.53 3.62
N GLY A 762 -40.42 36.57 2.89
CA GLY A 762 -39.22 37.37 3.20
C GLY A 762 -37.90 36.82 2.65
N CYS A 763 -37.93 35.85 1.73
CA CYS A 763 -36.72 35.41 1.04
C CYS A 763 -36.34 36.39 -0.10
N PRO A 764 -35.05 36.45 -0.51
CA PRO A 764 -34.62 37.21 -1.68
C PRO A 764 -35.36 36.78 -2.96
N PRO A 765 -35.56 37.71 -3.92
CA PRO A 765 -36.15 37.36 -5.20
C PRO A 765 -35.20 36.46 -6.01
N LEU A 766 -35.76 35.48 -6.71
CA LEU A 766 -35.06 34.75 -7.76
C LEU A 766 -35.01 35.60 -9.04
N TYR A 767 -33.89 35.56 -9.74
CA TYR A 767 -33.71 36.20 -11.05
C TYR A 767 -34.13 35.27 -12.20
N GLU A 768 -34.29 35.82 -13.40
CA GLU A 768 -34.70 35.05 -14.59
C GLU A 768 -33.85 33.77 -14.76
N PHE A 769 -34.50 32.63 -15.02
CA PHE A 769 -33.90 31.28 -15.08
C PHE A 769 -33.30 30.70 -13.79
N GLN A 770 -33.38 31.43 -12.67
CA GLN A 770 -32.84 30.99 -11.39
C GLN A 770 -33.90 30.26 -10.56
N TYR A 771 -33.58 29.07 -10.05
CA TYR A 771 -34.48 28.23 -9.23
C TYR A 771 -34.00 28.08 -7.79
N TRP A 772 -32.75 28.44 -7.50
CA TRP A 772 -32.19 28.52 -6.15
C TRP A 772 -31.22 29.70 -6.05
N SER A 773 -31.09 30.28 -4.87
CA SER A 773 -30.17 31.39 -4.59
C SER A 773 -28.83 30.86 -4.05
N PRO A 774 -27.69 31.30 -4.61
CA PRO A 774 -26.40 31.07 -4.00
C PRO A 774 -26.37 31.63 -2.58
N SER A 775 -25.67 30.95 -1.69
CA SER A 775 -25.34 31.51 -0.39
C SER A 775 -24.46 32.75 -0.55
N PRO A 776 -24.74 33.85 0.19
CA PRO A 776 -23.86 35.00 0.22
C PRO A 776 -22.55 34.73 1.00
N TYR A 777 -22.46 33.61 1.72
CA TYR A 777 -21.29 33.26 2.53
C TYR A 777 -20.32 32.35 1.78
N ALA A 778 -20.78 31.17 1.33
CA ALA A 778 -19.97 30.23 0.55
C ALA A 778 -20.84 29.19 -0.19
N ASN A 779 -20.36 28.73 -1.35
CA ASN A 779 -21.03 27.76 -2.20
C ASN A 779 -20.02 26.71 -2.61
N PHE A 780 -20.24 25.46 -2.22
CA PHE A 780 -19.35 24.34 -2.54
C PHE A 780 -19.95 23.55 -3.69
N TYR A 781 -19.14 23.17 -4.68
CA TYR A 781 -19.60 22.33 -5.77
C TYR A 781 -18.54 21.30 -6.16
N LEU A 782 -18.99 20.13 -6.61
CA LEU A 782 -18.12 19.05 -7.04
C LEU A 782 -17.84 19.15 -8.55
N ALA A 783 -16.60 19.47 -8.90
CA ALA A 783 -16.15 19.49 -10.28
C ALA A 783 -14.62 19.30 -10.31
N PRO A 784 -14.11 18.19 -10.89
CA PRO A 784 -12.71 18.11 -11.24
C PRO A 784 -12.33 19.30 -12.11
N LYS A 785 -11.22 19.97 -11.79
CA LYS A 785 -10.80 21.20 -12.46
C LYS A 785 -10.80 21.10 -13.99
N GLU A 786 -10.44 19.94 -14.54
CA GLU A 786 -10.39 19.69 -15.99
C GLU A 786 -11.77 19.55 -16.65
N LEU A 787 -12.82 19.32 -15.86
CA LEU A 787 -14.21 19.15 -16.31
C LEU A 787 -15.12 20.32 -15.91
N ASP A 788 -14.57 21.32 -15.23
CA ASP A 788 -15.29 22.51 -14.82
C ASP A 788 -15.49 23.49 -15.99
N TYR A 789 -16.48 24.36 -15.87
CA TYR A 789 -16.89 25.34 -16.89
C TYR A 789 -16.45 26.78 -16.52
N THR A 790 -15.49 26.94 -15.61
CA THR A 790 -15.08 28.26 -15.09
C THR A 790 -14.36 29.14 -16.13
N ASP A 791 -13.85 28.54 -17.19
CA ASP A 791 -13.31 29.21 -18.38
C ASP A 791 -14.40 29.90 -19.22
N ILE A 792 -15.58 29.29 -19.31
CA ILE A 792 -16.74 29.83 -20.04
C ILE A 792 -17.63 30.67 -19.12
N ARG A 793 -17.89 30.21 -17.89
CA ARG A 793 -18.70 30.88 -16.86
C ARG A 793 -17.81 31.16 -15.63
N PRO A 794 -17.15 32.33 -15.59
CA PRO A 794 -16.47 32.79 -14.39
C PRO A 794 -17.46 32.86 -13.22
N LEU A 795 -17.07 32.31 -12.07
CA LEU A 795 -17.87 32.30 -10.85
C LEU A 795 -17.31 33.30 -9.82
N PRO A 796 -18.15 33.90 -8.97
CA PRO A 796 -17.69 34.74 -7.86
C PRO A 796 -16.81 34.00 -6.85
N ASP A 797 -16.00 34.73 -6.08
CA ASP A 797 -15.09 34.19 -5.06
C ASP A 797 -15.79 33.40 -3.94
N THR A 798 -17.11 33.57 -3.80
CA THR A 798 -17.95 32.79 -2.89
C THR A 798 -18.22 31.37 -3.37
N PHE A 799 -17.79 30.99 -4.58
CA PHE A 799 -17.91 29.64 -5.12
C PHE A 799 -16.57 28.91 -5.02
N HIS A 800 -16.60 27.71 -4.45
CA HIS A 800 -15.43 26.87 -4.24
C HIS A 800 -15.67 25.51 -4.89
N GLY A 801 -14.95 25.26 -5.98
CA GLY A 801 -14.93 23.97 -6.65
C GLY A 801 -14.00 23.00 -5.95
N PHE A 802 -14.48 21.78 -5.73
CA PHE A 802 -13.68 20.69 -5.18
C PHE A 802 -13.61 19.54 -6.20
N ASP A 803 -12.42 18.99 -6.42
CA ASP A 803 -12.27 17.74 -7.19
C ASP A 803 -13.00 16.58 -6.49
N CYS A 804 -12.98 16.61 -5.15
CA CYS A 804 -13.62 15.66 -4.24
C CYS A 804 -13.59 16.22 -2.81
N PHE A 805 -14.61 15.95 -1.99
CA PHE A 805 -14.65 16.43 -0.60
C PHE A 805 -13.71 15.65 0.34
N LYS A 806 -13.38 14.39 0.04
CA LYS A 806 -12.38 13.59 0.76
C LYS A 806 -11.68 12.62 -0.21
N ARG A 807 -10.34 12.57 -0.20
CA ARG A 807 -9.54 11.55 -0.92
C ARG A 807 -9.14 10.42 0.03
N SER A 808 -10.02 9.44 0.22
CA SER A 808 -9.62 8.08 0.59
C SER A 808 -9.39 7.31 -0.71
N GLY A 809 -8.14 6.95 -1.05
CA GLY A 809 -7.86 6.11 -2.22
C GLY A 809 -8.24 4.66 -1.91
N SER A 810 -8.77 3.85 -2.82
CA SER A 810 -8.72 3.99 -4.28
C SER A 810 -9.89 3.29 -5.00
N GLU A 811 -10.25 3.90 -6.14
CA GLU A 811 -10.69 3.29 -7.41
C GLU A 811 -11.54 2.01 -7.39
N ASP A 812 -12.70 2.05 -6.74
CA ASP A 812 -13.82 1.17 -7.09
C ASP A 812 -14.86 1.94 -7.92
N THR A 813 -15.18 1.42 -9.11
CA THR A 813 -16.47 1.75 -9.75
C THR A 813 -17.60 1.05 -9.00
N LEU A 814 -18.45 1.91 -8.45
CA LEU A 814 -19.76 1.74 -7.83
C LEU A 814 -20.73 0.73 -8.50
N GLU A 815 -21.44 -0.06 -7.67
CA GLU A 815 -22.76 -0.60 -8.02
C GLU A 815 -23.86 0.41 -7.66
N ILE A 816 -24.60 0.89 -8.67
CA ILE A 816 -25.77 1.77 -8.49
C ILE A 816 -26.92 0.98 -7.81
N PRO A 817 -27.65 1.53 -6.82
CA PRO A 817 -28.80 0.86 -6.19
C PRO A 817 -29.93 0.52 -7.16
N ASP A 818 -30.68 -0.54 -6.85
CA ASP A 818 -31.66 -1.19 -7.75
C ASP A 818 -32.86 -0.32 -8.17
N ASN A 819 -33.13 0.79 -7.49
CA ASN A 819 -34.23 1.69 -7.83
C ASN A 819 -33.94 2.64 -9.01
N LEU A 820 -32.69 2.72 -9.50
CA LEU A 820 -32.25 3.74 -10.48
C LEU A 820 -31.73 3.18 -11.83
N LYS A 821 -31.93 1.89 -12.17
CA LYS A 821 -31.39 1.29 -13.42
C LYS A 821 -32.46 1.11 -14.53
N ASN A 822 -32.12 1.56 -15.74
CA ASN A 822 -32.95 1.65 -16.96
C ASN A 822 -33.80 0.42 -17.30
N ARG A 823 -35.00 0.64 -17.86
CA ARG A 823 -36.00 -0.42 -18.17
C ARG A 823 -36.22 -0.71 -19.67
N ASP A 824 -35.28 -0.32 -20.55
CA ASP A 824 -35.51 -0.37 -22.01
C ASP A 824 -34.67 -1.43 -22.78
N VAL A 825 -35.25 -2.61 -22.98
CA VAL A 825 -34.66 -3.79 -23.64
C VAL A 825 -34.38 -3.61 -25.13
N GLU A 826 -35.23 -2.87 -25.84
CA GLU A 826 -35.13 -2.74 -27.30
C GLU A 826 -33.87 -1.98 -27.71
N LEU A 827 -33.47 -0.99 -26.89
CA LEU A 827 -32.24 -0.23 -27.09
C LEU A 827 -31.03 -1.15 -26.97
N MET A 828 -31.02 -2.05 -25.97
CA MET A 828 -29.94 -3.01 -25.77
C MET A 828 -29.84 -4.02 -26.91
N LYS A 829 -30.97 -4.56 -27.40
CA LYS A 829 -31.00 -5.42 -28.60
C LYS A 829 -30.35 -4.72 -29.81
N ARG A 830 -30.66 -3.44 -30.01
CA ARG A 830 -30.14 -2.65 -31.12
C ARG A 830 -28.65 -2.34 -30.97
N LEU A 831 -28.18 -1.99 -29.77
CA LEU A 831 -26.76 -1.74 -29.50
C LEU A 831 -25.92 -3.01 -29.70
N VAL A 832 -26.42 -4.16 -29.23
CA VAL A 832 -25.77 -5.46 -29.47
C VAL A 832 -25.69 -5.77 -30.97
N ALA A 833 -26.77 -5.57 -31.73
CA ALA A 833 -26.77 -5.84 -33.17
C ALA A 833 -25.80 -4.94 -33.97
N ILE A 834 -25.53 -3.71 -33.49
CA ILE A 834 -24.60 -2.78 -34.14
C ILE A 834 -23.16 -3.11 -33.74
N LEU A 835 -22.90 -3.23 -32.44
CA LEU A 835 -21.56 -3.45 -31.90
C LEU A 835 -21.05 -4.87 -32.23
N SER A 836 -21.92 -5.82 -32.57
CA SER A 836 -21.52 -7.19 -32.95
C SER A 836 -20.66 -7.21 -34.22
N LYS A 837 -20.82 -6.21 -35.08
CA LYS A 837 -20.07 -6.04 -36.32
C LYS A 837 -18.69 -5.41 -36.09
N SER A 838 -18.39 -4.97 -34.87
CA SER A 838 -17.13 -4.32 -34.52
C SER A 838 -16.05 -5.35 -34.18
N LYS A 839 -14.81 -5.08 -34.59
CA LYS A 839 -13.64 -5.97 -34.38
C LYS A 839 -13.14 -5.99 -32.93
N HIS A 840 -13.82 -5.27 -32.06
CA HIS A 840 -13.41 -5.03 -30.70
C HIS A 840 -14.25 -5.83 -29.71
N ARG A 841 -13.69 -6.11 -28.52
CA ARG A 841 -14.42 -6.76 -27.43
C ARG A 841 -15.14 -5.74 -26.57
N PHE A 842 -16.39 -6.03 -26.22
CA PHE A 842 -17.25 -5.13 -25.43
C PHE A 842 -17.69 -5.77 -24.12
N ILE A 843 -17.80 -4.88 -23.14
CA ILE A 843 -18.40 -5.08 -21.84
C ILE A 843 -19.83 -4.57 -21.90
N VAL A 844 -20.81 -5.38 -21.55
CA VAL A 844 -22.21 -4.93 -21.57
C VAL A 844 -22.90 -5.28 -20.25
N SER A 845 -23.26 -4.29 -19.45
CA SER A 845 -24.15 -4.53 -18.31
C SER A 845 -25.56 -4.86 -18.83
N LYS A 846 -26.07 -6.06 -18.55
CA LYS A 846 -27.31 -6.55 -19.18
C LYS A 846 -28.61 -5.99 -18.57
N GLY A 847 -28.53 -5.31 -17.43
CA GLY A 847 -29.70 -4.76 -16.72
C GLY A 847 -30.71 -5.81 -16.24
N LEU A 848 -31.80 -5.36 -15.61
CA LEU A 848 -32.77 -6.26 -14.94
C LEU A 848 -33.49 -7.21 -15.91
N LYS A 849 -33.75 -6.76 -17.14
CA LYS A 849 -34.40 -7.54 -18.21
C LYS A 849 -33.41 -8.29 -19.11
N HIS A 850 -32.24 -8.65 -18.57
CA HIS A 850 -31.17 -9.39 -19.25
C HIS A 850 -31.60 -10.68 -19.96
N ASN A 851 -32.71 -11.28 -19.55
CA ASN A 851 -33.28 -12.49 -20.17
C ASN A 851 -34.04 -12.19 -21.47
N GLU A 852 -34.35 -10.94 -21.77
CA GLU A 852 -35.15 -10.56 -22.93
C GLU A 852 -34.29 -10.35 -24.20
N TYR A 853 -32.95 -10.46 -24.13
CA TYR A 853 -32.02 -10.33 -25.26
C TYR A 853 -30.67 -11.03 -25.05
N GLU A 854 -30.04 -11.43 -26.15
CA GLU A 854 -28.73 -12.10 -26.14
C GLU A 854 -27.60 -11.17 -26.60
N LEU A 855 -26.38 -11.47 -26.17
CA LEU A 855 -25.17 -10.75 -26.56
C LEU A 855 -24.49 -11.49 -27.70
N ALA A 856 -23.88 -10.75 -28.62
CA ALA A 856 -23.08 -11.34 -29.70
C ALA A 856 -21.71 -11.80 -29.20
N ASP A 857 -21.04 -12.68 -29.93
CA ASP A 857 -19.80 -13.36 -29.53
C ASP A 857 -18.63 -12.43 -29.15
N ASN A 858 -18.61 -11.21 -29.68
CA ASN A 858 -17.59 -10.20 -29.35
C ASN A 858 -17.95 -9.36 -28.11
N MET A 859 -19.06 -9.67 -27.43
CA MET A 859 -19.52 -9.00 -26.24
C MET A 859 -19.63 -9.99 -25.10
N TRP A 860 -19.14 -9.58 -23.94
CA TRP A 860 -19.42 -10.27 -22.69
C TRP A 860 -20.34 -9.35 -21.88
N GLY A 861 -21.31 -9.91 -21.16
CA GLY A 861 -22.28 -9.15 -20.36
C GLY A 861 -23.06 -10.03 -19.39
N ASN A 862 -23.28 -9.56 -18.17
CA ASN A 862 -24.10 -10.23 -17.17
C ASN A 862 -25.13 -9.24 -16.59
N HIS A 863 -26.17 -9.71 -15.90
CA HIS A 863 -27.18 -8.82 -15.28
C HIS A 863 -26.60 -7.96 -14.13
N LYS A 864 -25.42 -8.33 -13.65
CA LYS A 864 -24.57 -7.55 -12.73
C LYS A 864 -23.58 -6.68 -13.54
N PRO A 865 -23.25 -5.46 -13.08
CA PRO A 865 -22.22 -4.63 -13.70
C PRO A 865 -20.84 -5.30 -13.57
N PHE A 866 -19.87 -4.79 -14.33
CA PHE A 866 -18.99 -5.64 -15.10
C PHE A 866 -17.51 -5.44 -14.80
N ASN A 867 -16.82 -6.54 -14.49
CA ASN A 867 -15.36 -6.68 -14.43
C ASN A 867 -14.72 -6.43 -15.82
N ALA A 868 -13.80 -5.46 -15.93
CA ALA A 868 -13.13 -5.14 -17.19
C ALA A 868 -12.42 -6.36 -17.86
N PRO A 869 -12.63 -6.66 -19.16
CA PRO A 869 -11.86 -7.58 -19.96
C PRO A 869 -10.81 -6.80 -20.76
N LYS A 870 -9.57 -7.25 -20.54
CA LYS A 870 -8.37 -7.09 -21.37
C LYS A 870 -8.63 -6.59 -22.80
N ARG A 871 -7.93 -5.54 -23.25
CA ARG A 871 -7.63 -5.35 -24.67
C ARG A 871 -6.11 -5.40 -24.91
N ARG A 872 -5.80 -6.30 -25.85
CA ARG A 872 -4.64 -6.47 -26.74
C ARG A 872 -3.27 -6.03 -26.28
#